data_AF-W9VES5-F1
#
_entry.id   AF-W9VES5-F1
#
_cell.length_a   1.000
_cell.length_b   1.000
_cell.length_c   1.000
_cell.angle_alpha   90.00
_cell.angle_beta   90.00
_cell.angle_gamma   90.00
#
_symmetry.space_group_name_H-M   'P 1'
#
loop_
_entity.id
_entity.type
_entity.pdbx_description
1 polymer ?
#
loop_
_entity_poly.entity_id
_entity_poly.type
_entity_poly.pdbx_seq_one_letter_code
_entity_poly.pdbx_strand_id
1 'polypeptide(L)'
;MAPKDKKAKAEKKAQKAAKQSKKTTKSEKKKSAKQAALNADSDDEEVDLDAVLAAYAEEQAKFLKVTEQACRPPGPRSSSTIVASPSNRNELFIFGGEYHDGTVASFYNDLFVYLIDKGEWHQIVSGNSPLPRSGHAACRGGNTGGIYISGGEFSSPKQNQFYHYHDFWHLDTDSREWTKLEPRGKGRIPPARSGHRMTYFKNYIVLFGGFQDTSQQTKYLNDTWVYDVKENTWHEMKYTSTSQRPDPRSSFSFLPHESGAVLYGGYSRVKATTSSGGGGKQGGKSSGGAVRNVIKPMVHQDTWFLRITPPPPDAASGTPPTLRWERRKQPANRPNPPRAGATMTYHKGRGVLVGGVHDVEASEEGIDSEFFNEMFVWNIDRNRFFPLALRRPKAGGPKKQTAQQQSRGRDRGKADEEELLRNLAALETTGSIATEDSDMTLVNEDDQPEPEPEKPRKEYLVRYEMPHPRFNAQLTVQDDTLYIFGGTFEKKDVEITFSDLYAIDLGKLDGVKELFYVEPPNWNVTVEESDENMDSDSDEDEDEDEDMEDEGDAMSTVTDTPSLAKSIPTPSTERTIPPPSPAAEEPEPDSSTLASQDNLPFPRPFESRATFFNRTSQDWQNMIIQKQSYGGAAQVAAISAEQTIKELRKKAFEMAEERWWDCREEVTRLEDELEEGGVGEIVSMADRGADAGVGRRR
;
A
#
# COMPACT_ATOMS: atom_id res chain seq x y z
N MET A 1 55.55 1.59 53.54
CA MET A 1 54.11 1.85 53.76
C MET A 1 53.44 2.16 52.41
N ALA A 2 52.21 1.66 52.23
CA ALA A 2 51.22 1.97 51.17
C ALA A 2 51.57 1.66 49.69
N PRO A 3 51.18 0.47 49.17
CA PRO A 3 50.27 0.50 48.02
C PRO A 3 49.18 -0.59 47.98
N LYS A 4 48.94 -1.35 49.07
CA LYS A 4 47.89 -2.41 49.08
C LYS A 4 46.45 -1.87 49.10
N ASP A 5 46.21 -0.66 49.59
CA ASP A 5 44.84 -0.13 49.75
C ASP A 5 44.19 0.42 48.46
N LYS A 6 45.00 0.80 47.45
CA LYS A 6 44.44 1.32 46.18
C LYS A 6 43.88 0.21 45.28
N LYS A 7 44.46 -0.99 45.31
CA LYS A 7 44.03 -2.12 44.48
C LYS A 7 42.69 -2.71 44.98
N ALA A 8 42.55 -2.88 46.30
CA ALA A 8 41.31 -3.34 46.93
C ALA A 8 40.12 -2.38 46.73
N LYS A 9 40.38 -1.07 46.65
CA LYS A 9 39.34 -0.05 46.41
C LYS A 9 38.86 -0.03 44.94
N ALA A 10 39.73 -0.38 43.99
CA ALA A 10 39.39 -0.50 42.58
C ALA A 10 38.53 -1.75 42.29
N GLU A 11 38.89 -2.89 42.88
CA GLU A 11 38.13 -4.15 42.77
C GLU A 11 36.70 -4.04 43.34
N LYS A 12 36.54 -3.38 44.50
CA LYS A 12 35.22 -3.12 45.07
C LYS A 12 34.36 -2.18 44.21
N LYS A 13 34.98 -1.28 43.43
CA LYS A 13 34.27 -0.37 42.52
C LYS A 13 33.84 -1.10 41.23
N ALA A 14 34.68 -1.97 40.69
CA ALA A 14 34.37 -2.81 39.53
C ALA A 14 33.26 -3.83 39.83
N GLN A 15 33.28 -4.47 41.00
CA GLN A 15 32.22 -5.41 41.41
C GLN A 15 30.87 -4.70 41.64
N LYS A 16 30.86 -3.45 42.11
CA LYS A 16 29.63 -2.65 42.23
C LYS A 16 29.07 -2.25 40.87
N ALA A 17 29.92 -1.87 39.92
CA ALA A 17 29.51 -1.56 38.54
C ALA A 17 28.95 -2.79 37.82
N ALA A 18 29.57 -3.97 37.97
CA ALA A 18 29.09 -5.24 37.42
C ALA A 18 27.75 -5.70 38.03
N LYS A 19 27.51 -5.42 39.31
CA LYS A 19 26.21 -5.69 39.96
C LYS A 19 25.12 -4.70 39.54
N GLN A 20 25.47 -3.47 39.16
CA GLN A 20 24.54 -2.49 38.59
C GLN A 20 24.18 -2.83 37.14
N SER A 21 25.14 -3.22 36.30
CA SER A 21 24.89 -3.62 34.91
C SER A 21 24.09 -4.92 34.79
N LYS A 22 24.31 -5.89 35.69
CA LYS A 22 23.45 -7.10 35.79
C LYS A 22 22.04 -6.80 36.31
N LYS A 23 21.83 -5.70 37.05
CA LYS A 23 20.48 -5.24 37.43
C LYS A 23 19.77 -4.53 36.28
N THR A 24 20.47 -3.78 35.43
CA THR A 24 19.86 -3.10 34.27
C THR A 24 19.50 -4.07 33.14
N THR A 25 20.38 -5.03 32.79
CA THR A 25 20.04 -6.06 31.77
C THR A 25 18.89 -6.98 32.22
N LYS A 26 18.81 -7.29 33.51
CA LYS A 26 17.68 -8.06 34.06
C LYS A 26 16.39 -7.23 34.10
N SER A 27 16.49 -5.89 34.14
CA SER A 27 15.35 -4.98 33.99
C SER A 27 14.92 -4.82 32.53
N GLU A 28 15.85 -4.84 31.57
CA GLU A 28 15.56 -4.76 30.13
C GLU A 28 14.91 -6.05 29.59
N LYS A 29 15.41 -7.24 29.97
CA LYS A 29 14.72 -8.51 29.65
C LYS A 29 13.33 -8.62 30.29
N LYS A 30 13.13 -7.97 31.44
CA LYS A 30 11.83 -7.90 32.11
C LYS A 30 10.91 -6.87 31.47
N LYS A 31 11.45 -5.83 30.82
CA LYS A 31 10.71 -4.85 30.00
C LYS A 31 10.33 -5.43 28.63
N SER A 32 11.23 -6.13 27.94
CA SER A 32 10.91 -6.77 26.65
C SER A 32 9.90 -7.92 26.81
N ALA A 33 10.02 -8.72 27.88
CA ALA A 33 9.01 -9.72 28.21
C ALA A 33 7.69 -9.09 28.68
N LYS A 34 7.71 -7.92 29.32
CA LYS A 34 6.50 -7.16 29.67
C LYS A 34 5.86 -6.52 28.44
N GLN A 35 6.63 -6.08 27.45
CA GLN A 35 6.17 -5.50 26.19
C GLN A 35 5.55 -6.55 25.26
N ALA A 36 6.09 -7.79 25.26
CA ALA A 36 5.45 -8.93 24.60
C ALA A 36 4.21 -9.45 25.36
N ALA A 37 4.20 -9.39 26.70
CA ALA A 37 3.06 -9.79 27.53
C ALA A 37 1.90 -8.77 27.53
N LEU A 38 2.19 -7.46 27.38
CA LEU A 38 1.19 -6.40 27.20
C LEU A 38 0.41 -6.55 25.88
N ASN A 39 0.96 -7.26 24.90
CA ASN A 39 0.32 -7.50 23.61
C ASN A 39 -0.47 -8.82 23.54
N ALA A 40 -0.35 -9.70 24.55
CA ALA A 40 -0.82 -11.08 24.44
C ALA A 40 -1.90 -11.49 25.46
N ASP A 41 -2.12 -10.76 26.55
CA ASP A 41 -3.06 -11.23 27.59
C ASP A 41 -3.54 -10.12 28.56
N SER A 42 -4.20 -9.08 28.07
CA SER A 42 -5.06 -8.28 28.95
C SER A 42 -6.40 -7.99 28.27
N ASP A 43 -7.42 -8.66 28.79
CA ASP A 43 -8.80 -8.46 28.37
C ASP A 43 -9.43 -7.21 29.01
N ASP A 44 -8.64 -6.33 29.66
CA ASP A 44 -9.16 -5.14 30.38
C ASP A 44 -8.12 -4.04 30.72
N GLU A 45 -6.87 -4.07 30.21
CA GLU A 45 -5.93 -2.95 30.46
C GLU A 45 -5.91 -1.96 29.29
N GLU A 46 -6.38 -0.72 29.52
CA GLU A 46 -6.21 0.40 28.59
C GLU A 46 -4.73 0.53 28.19
N VAL A 47 -4.42 0.24 26.92
CA VAL A 47 -3.06 0.37 26.37
C VAL A 47 -2.66 1.83 26.40
N ASP A 48 -1.63 2.18 27.18
CA ASP A 48 -1.07 3.54 27.22
C ASP A 48 -0.40 3.88 25.88
N LEU A 49 -1.15 4.54 24.98
CA LEU A 49 -0.69 4.91 23.64
C LEU A 49 0.54 5.83 23.68
N ASP A 50 0.64 6.71 24.68
CA ASP A 50 1.79 7.62 24.77
C ASP A 50 3.08 6.83 25.06
N ALA A 51 3.00 5.83 25.93
CA ALA A 51 4.13 4.94 26.20
C ALA A 51 4.53 4.09 24.97
N VAL A 52 3.54 3.58 24.22
CA VAL A 52 3.78 2.83 22.98
C VAL A 52 4.45 3.71 21.93
N LEU A 53 3.93 4.92 21.70
CA LEU A 53 4.51 5.86 20.74
C LEU A 53 5.90 6.34 21.15
N ALA A 54 6.16 6.52 22.45
CA ALA A 54 7.49 6.82 22.95
C ALA A 54 8.49 5.68 22.67
N ALA A 55 8.07 4.42 22.82
CA ALA A 55 8.92 3.28 22.49
C ALA A 55 9.26 3.23 20.99
N TYR A 56 8.28 3.48 20.11
CA TYR A 56 8.53 3.63 18.67
C TYR A 56 9.52 4.75 18.36
N ALA A 57 9.40 5.91 19.02
CA ALA A 57 10.33 7.01 18.85
C ALA A 57 11.77 6.64 19.29
N GLU A 58 11.91 5.93 20.42
CA GLU A 58 13.21 5.44 20.89
C GLU A 58 13.83 4.42 19.93
N GLU A 59 13.03 3.56 19.31
CA GLU A 59 13.50 2.63 18.28
C GLU A 59 13.92 3.34 17.01
N GLN A 60 13.14 4.32 16.55
CA GLN A 60 13.46 5.10 15.36
C GLN A 60 14.77 5.89 15.53
N ALA A 61 15.01 6.46 16.71
CA ALA A 61 16.22 7.19 17.03
C ALA A 61 17.50 6.34 16.99
N LYS A 62 17.40 5.01 16.97
CA LYS A 62 18.56 4.11 16.82
C LYS A 62 19.11 4.11 15.39
N PHE A 63 18.32 4.49 14.40
CA PHE A 63 18.80 4.60 13.02
C PHE A 63 19.59 5.90 12.84
N LEU A 64 20.90 5.79 12.69
CA LEU A 64 21.79 6.96 12.69
C LEU A 64 21.99 7.59 11.30
N LYS A 65 21.61 6.88 10.23
CA LYS A 65 21.79 7.33 8.85
C LYS A 65 20.62 6.85 8.00
N VAL A 66 20.38 7.55 6.90
CA VAL A 66 19.48 7.08 5.86
C VAL A 66 20.11 5.89 5.15
N THR A 67 19.36 4.80 5.03
CA THR A 67 19.75 3.65 4.22
C THR A 67 18.62 3.26 3.29
N GLU A 68 18.98 2.94 2.05
CA GLU A 68 18.08 2.43 1.03
C GLU A 68 18.51 0.99 0.70
N GLN A 69 17.57 0.05 0.79
CA GLN A 69 17.84 -1.37 0.51
C GLN A 69 16.72 -1.95 -0.34
N ALA A 70 17.09 -2.70 -1.37
CA ALA A 70 16.14 -3.48 -2.15
C ALA A 70 15.37 -4.43 -1.22
N CYS A 71 14.06 -4.51 -1.39
CA CYS A 71 13.17 -5.23 -0.52
C CYS A 71 12.02 -5.90 -1.29
N ARG A 72 11.20 -6.65 -0.57
CA ARG A 72 9.93 -7.17 -1.09
C ARG A 72 8.89 -6.04 -1.14
N PRO A 73 7.86 -6.16 -2.01
CA PRO A 73 6.73 -5.24 -2.02
C PRO A 73 6.10 -5.05 -0.64
N PRO A 74 5.52 -3.87 -0.34
CA PRO A 74 4.85 -3.63 0.93
C PRO A 74 3.71 -4.63 1.16
N GLY A 75 3.54 -5.04 2.42
CA GLY A 75 2.38 -5.86 2.83
C GLY A 75 1.04 -5.11 2.69
N PRO A 76 -0.09 -5.83 2.85
CA PRO A 76 -1.43 -5.27 2.78
C PRO A 76 -1.56 -4.04 3.67
N ARG A 77 -2.09 -2.95 3.10
CA ARG A 77 -2.32 -1.72 3.85
C ARG A 77 -3.42 -0.87 3.25
N SER A 78 -4.27 -0.36 4.12
CA SER A 78 -5.25 0.68 3.82
C SER A 78 -4.76 2.01 4.38
N SER A 79 -5.44 3.11 4.01
CA SER A 79 -5.22 4.43 4.60
C SER A 79 -3.76 4.95 4.55
N SER A 80 -2.94 4.39 3.67
CA SER A 80 -1.57 4.83 3.39
C SER A 80 -1.57 5.96 2.35
N THR A 81 -0.39 6.48 2.01
CA THR A 81 -0.25 7.45 0.91
C THR A 81 0.74 6.96 -0.12
N ILE A 82 0.35 6.98 -1.40
CA ILE A 82 1.25 6.87 -2.55
C ILE A 82 1.40 8.24 -3.23
N VAL A 83 2.62 8.71 -3.41
CA VAL A 83 2.92 9.99 -4.05
C VAL A 83 4.03 9.77 -5.06
N ALA A 84 3.73 10.05 -6.32
CA ALA A 84 4.74 10.06 -7.36
C ALA A 84 5.78 11.14 -7.08
N SER A 85 7.05 10.87 -7.36
CA SER A 85 8.15 11.79 -7.02
C SER A 85 8.02 13.12 -7.78
N PRO A 86 8.19 14.27 -7.11
CA PRO A 86 8.20 15.58 -7.76
C PRO A 86 9.52 15.86 -8.51
N SER A 87 10.63 15.20 -8.14
CA SER A 87 11.97 15.42 -8.72
C SER A 87 12.41 14.33 -9.69
N ASN A 88 11.88 13.10 -9.58
CA ASN A 88 12.31 11.96 -10.38
C ASN A 88 11.14 11.19 -10.99
N ARG A 89 11.03 11.18 -12.33
CA ARG A 89 9.94 10.46 -13.01
C ARG A 89 9.93 8.94 -12.80
N ASN A 90 11.00 8.37 -12.28
CA ASN A 90 11.17 6.93 -12.10
C ASN A 90 10.73 6.43 -10.71
N GLU A 91 10.15 7.28 -9.86
CA GLU A 91 9.97 6.94 -8.44
C GLU A 91 8.56 7.20 -7.94
N LEU A 92 8.02 6.24 -7.20
CA LEU A 92 6.81 6.39 -6.42
C LEU A 92 7.14 6.14 -4.95
N PHE A 93 6.66 7.01 -4.06
CA PHE A 93 6.83 6.87 -2.63
C PHE A 93 5.56 6.34 -1.98
N ILE A 94 5.69 5.35 -1.09
CA ILE A 94 4.61 4.86 -0.24
C ILE A 94 5.01 5.04 1.21
N PHE A 95 4.11 5.62 2.01
CA PHE A 95 4.34 5.84 3.43
C PHE A 95 3.13 5.48 4.28
N GLY A 96 3.40 4.78 5.37
CA GLY A 96 2.45 4.50 6.45
C GLY A 96 1.27 3.62 6.03
N GLY A 97 0.14 3.86 6.67
CA GLY A 97 -1.09 3.07 6.55
C GLY A 97 -1.29 2.12 7.72
N GLU A 98 -2.35 1.33 7.62
CA GLU A 98 -2.72 0.34 8.62
C GLU A 98 -3.15 -0.97 7.97
N TYR A 99 -3.17 -2.03 8.76
CA TYR A 99 -3.71 -3.33 8.41
C TYR A 99 -4.49 -3.88 9.59
N HIS A 100 -5.68 -4.41 9.31
CA HIS A 100 -6.50 -5.11 10.30
C HIS A 100 -6.62 -6.57 9.87
N ASP A 101 -6.26 -7.50 10.76
CA ASP A 101 -6.31 -8.94 10.48
C ASP A 101 -7.64 -9.60 10.88
N GLY A 102 -8.64 -8.79 11.26
CA GLY A 102 -9.92 -9.22 11.81
C GLY A 102 -9.97 -9.20 13.34
N THR A 103 -8.81 -9.10 14.01
CA THR A 103 -8.73 -9.05 15.49
C THR A 103 -7.96 -7.83 15.98
N VAL A 104 -6.85 -7.50 15.33
CA VAL A 104 -5.96 -6.41 15.73
C VAL A 104 -5.57 -5.51 14.56
N ALA A 105 -5.48 -4.21 14.84
CA ALA A 105 -4.95 -3.21 13.95
C ALA A 105 -3.43 -3.03 14.15
N SER A 106 -2.70 -3.01 13.04
CA SER A 106 -1.27 -2.71 12.96
C SER A 106 -1.06 -1.44 12.14
N PHE A 107 -0.22 -0.53 12.61
CA PHE A 107 0.10 0.73 11.93
C PHE A 107 1.54 0.74 11.46
N TYR A 108 1.79 1.36 10.31
CA TYR A 108 3.10 1.37 9.67
C TYR A 108 3.73 2.77 9.68
N ASN A 109 5.06 2.81 9.74
CA ASN A 109 5.87 4.02 9.56
C ASN A 109 7.01 3.85 8.54
N ASP A 110 6.94 2.79 7.76
CA ASP A 110 7.90 2.46 6.73
C ASP A 110 7.71 3.39 5.51
N LEU A 111 8.84 3.73 4.88
CA LEU A 111 8.88 4.45 3.62
C LEU A 111 9.41 3.50 2.55
N PHE A 112 8.63 3.30 1.50
CA PHE A 112 9.06 2.55 0.32
C PHE A 112 9.19 3.45 -0.89
N VAL A 113 10.13 3.09 -1.76
CA VAL A 113 10.29 3.65 -3.10
C VAL A 113 10.11 2.52 -4.09
N TYR A 114 9.22 2.71 -5.05
CA TYR A 114 9.11 1.85 -6.23
C TYR A 114 9.86 2.49 -7.40
N LEU A 115 10.86 1.78 -7.92
CA LEU A 115 11.63 2.19 -9.09
C LEU A 115 10.93 1.68 -10.35
N ILE A 116 10.26 2.57 -11.09
CA ILE A 116 9.34 2.24 -12.19
C ILE A 116 10.05 1.47 -13.32
N ASP A 117 11.22 1.94 -13.75
CA ASP A 117 11.99 1.40 -14.87
C ASP A 117 12.58 0.03 -14.55
N LYS A 118 12.91 -0.23 -13.29
CA LYS A 118 13.49 -1.49 -12.82
C LYS A 118 12.42 -2.49 -12.36
N GLY A 119 11.27 -2.00 -11.90
CA GLY A 119 10.25 -2.85 -11.29
C GLY A 119 10.65 -3.39 -9.92
N GLU A 120 11.41 -2.60 -9.16
CA GLU A 120 11.99 -3.00 -7.87
C GLU A 120 11.47 -2.12 -6.73
N TRP A 121 11.30 -2.73 -5.56
CA TRP A 121 10.96 -2.05 -4.33
C TRP A 121 12.19 -1.84 -3.49
N HIS A 122 12.31 -0.65 -2.94
CA HIS A 122 13.36 -0.26 -2.02
C HIS A 122 12.72 0.25 -0.73
N GLN A 123 13.23 -0.18 0.42
CA GLN A 123 12.83 0.35 1.72
C GLN A 123 13.83 1.40 2.17
N ILE A 124 13.32 2.55 2.58
CA ILE A 124 14.09 3.64 3.15
C ILE A 124 13.94 3.60 4.67
N VAL A 125 15.08 3.50 5.35
CA VAL A 125 15.16 3.62 6.80
C VAL A 125 15.86 4.93 7.12
N SER A 126 15.26 5.75 7.97
CA SER A 126 15.78 7.06 8.37
C SER A 126 15.65 7.26 9.89
N GLY A 127 16.61 7.90 10.54
CA GLY A 127 16.56 8.19 11.98
C GLY A 127 15.42 9.10 12.42
N ASN A 128 14.85 9.86 11.50
CA ASN A 128 13.87 10.90 11.78
C ASN A 128 12.54 10.66 11.06
N SER A 129 12.12 9.40 10.91
CA SER A 129 10.85 9.07 10.25
C SER A 129 9.64 9.50 11.09
N PRO A 130 8.51 9.94 10.49
CA PRO A 130 7.27 10.10 11.22
C PRO A 130 6.86 8.80 11.92
N LEU A 131 6.22 8.89 13.09
CA LEU A 131 5.72 7.71 13.83
C LEU A 131 4.62 6.96 13.07
N PRO A 132 4.34 5.68 13.43
CA PRO A 132 3.32 4.86 12.77
C PRO A 132 1.98 5.56 12.70
N ARG A 133 1.41 5.61 11.49
CA ARG A 133 0.18 6.37 11.25
C ARG A 133 -0.59 5.91 10.04
N SER A 134 -1.90 6.08 10.09
CA SER A 134 -2.82 5.96 8.96
C SER A 134 -3.67 7.23 8.82
N GLY A 135 -4.33 7.39 7.68
CA GLY A 135 -5.27 8.49 7.46
C GLY A 135 -4.63 9.89 7.47
N HIS A 136 -3.30 9.97 7.36
CA HIS A 136 -2.56 11.21 7.17
C HIS A 136 -2.79 11.77 5.77
N ALA A 137 -2.61 13.08 5.62
CA ALA A 137 -2.63 13.72 4.31
C ALA A 137 -1.20 13.86 3.78
N ALA A 138 -1.02 13.63 2.49
CA ALA A 138 0.24 13.89 1.79
C ALA A 138 0.01 14.72 0.53
N CYS A 139 0.93 15.63 0.21
CA CYS A 139 0.96 16.31 -1.08
C CYS A 139 2.39 16.67 -1.48
N ARG A 140 2.61 16.91 -2.78
CA ARG A 140 3.85 17.52 -3.28
C ARG A 140 3.93 18.98 -2.81
N GLY A 141 5.14 19.53 -2.64
CA GLY A 141 5.37 20.94 -2.27
C GLY A 141 5.08 21.97 -3.37
N GLY A 142 4.62 21.54 -4.55
CA GLY A 142 4.50 22.43 -5.70
C GLY A 142 5.86 22.94 -6.15
N ASN A 143 6.04 24.26 -6.18
CA ASN A 143 7.29 24.87 -6.65
C ASN A 143 8.48 24.65 -5.73
N THR A 144 8.26 24.24 -4.48
CA THR A 144 9.34 24.03 -3.50
C THR A 144 9.94 22.62 -3.56
N GLY A 145 9.35 21.72 -4.37
CA GLY A 145 9.75 20.32 -4.39
C GLY A 145 9.37 19.57 -3.11
N GLY A 146 9.81 18.31 -3.02
CA GLY A 146 9.58 17.45 -1.86
C GLY A 146 8.13 17.01 -1.66
N ILE A 147 7.95 16.18 -0.65
CA ILE A 147 6.65 15.63 -0.23
C ILE A 147 6.38 16.07 1.21
N TYR A 148 5.17 16.54 1.47
CA TYR A 148 4.75 16.98 2.79
C TYR A 148 3.67 16.06 3.34
N ILE A 149 3.79 15.73 4.63
CA ILE A 149 2.83 14.89 5.35
C ILE A 149 2.34 15.63 6.60
N SER A 150 1.04 15.56 6.87
CA SER A 150 0.43 16.14 8.08
C SER A 150 -0.54 15.16 8.74
N GLY A 151 -0.53 15.17 10.07
CA GLY A 151 -1.51 14.47 10.90
C GLY A 151 -1.59 12.97 10.65
N GLY A 152 -2.80 12.43 10.71
CA GLY A 152 -3.09 11.00 10.75
C GLY A 152 -3.45 10.53 12.15
N GLU A 153 -3.66 9.24 12.32
CA GLU A 153 -3.98 8.62 13.60
C GLU A 153 -3.19 7.33 13.84
N PHE A 154 -3.14 6.94 15.10
CA PHE A 154 -2.65 5.66 15.60
C PHE A 154 -3.66 5.14 16.61
N SER A 155 -3.97 3.85 16.62
CA SER A 155 -4.90 3.27 17.59
C SER A 155 -4.26 2.19 18.44
N SER A 156 -4.92 1.84 19.54
CA SER A 156 -4.64 0.57 20.22
C SER A 156 -4.96 -0.61 19.30
N PRO A 157 -4.39 -1.81 19.54
CA PRO A 157 -4.61 -2.97 18.68
C PRO A 157 -6.10 -3.32 18.48
N LYS A 158 -6.94 -3.22 19.53
CA LYS A 158 -8.39 -3.44 19.45
C LYS A 158 -9.19 -2.20 18.97
N GLN A 159 -8.54 -1.14 18.50
CA GLN A 159 -9.14 0.10 18.00
C GLN A 159 -10.10 0.83 18.96
N ASN A 160 -9.94 0.66 20.28
CA ASN A 160 -10.81 1.31 21.28
C ASN A 160 -10.34 2.72 21.69
N GLN A 161 -9.08 3.04 21.42
CA GLN A 161 -8.47 4.33 21.73
C GLN A 161 -7.68 4.82 20.53
N PHE A 162 -7.87 6.10 20.19
CA PHE A 162 -7.21 6.74 19.05
C PHE A 162 -6.35 7.91 19.52
N TYR A 163 -5.14 7.97 18.97
CA TYR A 163 -4.22 9.10 19.07
C TYR A 163 -4.20 9.82 17.73
N HIS A 164 -4.50 11.12 17.73
CA HIS A 164 -4.48 11.94 16.51
C HIS A 164 -3.19 12.78 16.47
N TYR A 165 -2.49 12.74 15.34
CA TYR A 165 -1.29 13.53 15.11
C TYR A 165 -1.63 14.94 14.64
N HIS A 166 -0.81 15.92 15.04
CA HIS A 166 -0.82 17.31 14.57
C HIS A 166 0.54 17.76 14.01
N ASP A 167 1.50 16.83 13.95
CA ASP A 167 2.83 17.09 13.45
C ASP A 167 2.83 17.26 11.93
N PHE A 168 3.89 17.90 11.44
CA PHE A 168 4.04 18.25 10.05
C PHE A 168 5.45 17.92 9.58
N TRP A 169 5.54 17.21 8.47
CA TRP A 169 6.77 16.59 8.00
C TRP A 169 7.05 16.94 6.55
N HIS A 170 8.34 17.03 6.21
CA HIS A 170 8.84 17.17 4.86
C HIS A 170 9.79 16.02 4.55
N LEU A 171 9.58 15.35 3.43
CA LEU A 171 10.51 14.40 2.83
C LEU A 171 11.21 15.09 1.67
N ASP A 172 12.53 15.24 1.81
CA ASP A 172 13.38 15.55 0.68
C ASP A 172 13.50 14.28 -0.18
N THR A 173 13.04 14.38 -1.43
CA THR A 173 12.98 13.22 -2.31
C THR A 173 14.33 12.85 -2.91
N ASP A 174 15.35 13.71 -2.86
CA ASP A 174 16.66 13.39 -3.41
C ASP A 174 17.55 12.77 -2.33
N SER A 175 17.55 13.31 -1.12
CA SER A 175 18.31 12.74 0.02
C SER A 175 17.58 11.62 0.76
N ARG A 176 16.27 11.46 0.51
CA ARG A 176 15.35 10.57 1.25
C ARG A 176 15.27 10.88 2.74
N GLU A 177 15.59 12.10 3.14
CA GLU A 177 15.58 12.53 4.53
C GLU A 177 14.24 13.11 4.95
N TRP A 178 13.72 12.59 6.06
CA TRP A 178 12.59 13.18 6.76
C TRP A 178 13.04 14.32 7.67
N THR A 179 12.33 15.43 7.58
CA THR A 179 12.47 16.58 8.47
C THR A 179 11.13 16.86 9.12
N LYS A 180 11.08 16.76 10.46
CA LYS A 180 9.96 17.31 11.23
C LYS A 180 10.02 18.84 11.12
N LEU A 181 8.99 19.42 10.54
CA LEU A 181 8.89 20.86 10.43
C LEU A 181 8.39 21.41 11.77
N GLU A 182 9.05 22.47 12.23
CA GLU A 182 8.65 23.26 13.39
C GLU A 182 8.31 24.67 12.88
N PRO A 183 7.05 24.90 12.44
CA PRO A 183 6.62 26.18 11.90
C PRO A 183 6.76 27.33 12.89
N ARG A 184 7.10 28.51 12.39
CA ARG A 184 7.20 29.73 13.18
C ARG A 184 5.81 30.13 13.71
N GLY A 185 5.79 30.64 14.93
CA GLY A 185 4.56 31.09 15.61
C GLY A 185 3.94 29.99 16.47
N LYS A 186 4.30 29.99 17.76
CA LYS A 186 3.79 29.01 18.74
C LYS A 186 2.25 28.99 18.75
N GLY A 187 1.68 27.81 18.65
CA GLY A 187 0.23 27.58 18.73
C GLY A 187 -0.57 27.95 17.48
N ARG A 188 0.07 28.37 16.37
CA ARG A 188 -0.60 28.62 15.09
C ARG A 188 -0.40 27.44 14.13
N ILE A 189 -0.75 26.23 14.55
CA ILE A 189 -0.64 25.03 13.72
C ILE A 189 -2.00 24.31 13.67
N PRO A 190 -2.28 23.55 12.60
CA PRO A 190 -3.51 22.79 12.51
C PRO A 190 -3.67 21.85 13.73
N PRO A 191 -4.84 21.83 14.38
CA PRO A 191 -5.14 20.83 15.40
C PRO A 191 -4.97 19.40 14.89
N ALA A 192 -4.71 18.48 15.83
CA ALA A 192 -4.59 17.04 15.56
C ALA A 192 -5.80 16.50 14.81
N ARG A 193 -5.60 15.66 13.78
CA ARG A 193 -6.69 15.17 12.92
C ARG A 193 -6.25 14.02 12.01
N SER A 194 -7.21 13.22 11.57
CA SER A 194 -7.09 12.23 10.51
C SER A 194 -8.15 12.44 9.42
N GLY A 195 -8.02 11.76 8.28
CA GLY A 195 -8.97 11.79 7.17
C GLY A 195 -9.13 13.14 6.46
N HIS A 196 -8.27 14.12 6.77
CA HIS A 196 -8.17 15.40 6.08
C HIS A 196 -7.45 15.22 4.75
N ARG A 197 -7.50 16.24 3.90
CA ARG A 197 -6.73 16.25 2.65
C ARG A 197 -5.87 17.50 2.55
N MET A 198 -4.75 17.32 1.88
CA MET A 198 -3.83 18.38 1.52
C MET A 198 -3.68 18.48 0.02
N THR A 199 -3.45 19.70 -0.46
CA THR A 199 -3.01 19.98 -1.81
C THR A 199 -2.05 21.16 -1.79
N TYR A 200 -1.47 21.49 -2.93
CA TYR A 200 -0.56 22.63 -3.06
C TYR A 200 -1.11 23.67 -4.02
N PHE A 201 -0.67 24.90 -3.83
CA PHE A 201 -0.86 26.00 -4.75
C PHE A 201 0.39 26.88 -4.74
N LYS A 202 1.18 26.85 -5.83
CA LYS A 202 2.46 27.57 -5.91
C LYS A 202 3.41 27.14 -4.78
N ASN A 203 3.74 28.05 -3.85
CA ASN A 203 4.57 27.81 -2.66
C ASN A 203 3.74 27.56 -1.38
N TYR A 204 2.43 27.40 -1.52
CA TYR A 204 1.52 27.19 -0.40
C TYR A 204 1.07 25.74 -0.34
N ILE A 205 0.98 25.22 0.87
CA ILE A 205 0.32 23.95 1.16
C ILE A 205 -1.01 24.27 1.83
N VAL A 206 -2.08 23.65 1.33
CA VAL A 206 -3.45 23.92 1.76
C VAL A 206 -4.00 22.66 2.39
N LEU A 207 -4.50 22.78 3.62
CA LEU A 207 -5.12 21.72 4.39
C LEU A 207 -6.58 22.07 4.63
N PHE A 208 -7.48 21.11 4.44
CA PHE A 208 -8.90 21.26 4.74
C PHE A 208 -9.45 20.04 5.48
N GLY A 209 -10.41 20.29 6.37
CA GLY A 209 -11.30 19.28 6.94
C GLY A 209 -10.60 18.19 7.76
N GLY A 210 -11.13 16.96 7.65
CA GLY A 210 -10.76 15.81 8.45
C GLY A 210 -11.70 15.61 9.64
N PHE A 211 -11.29 14.75 10.57
CA PHE A 211 -11.99 14.52 11.81
C PHE A 211 -11.02 14.35 12.97
N GLN A 212 -11.59 14.50 14.17
CA GLN A 212 -10.99 14.10 15.43
C GLN A 212 -11.92 13.05 16.01
N ASP A 213 -11.40 11.86 16.25
CA ASP A 213 -12.15 10.85 16.97
C ASP A 213 -11.72 10.82 18.43
N THR A 214 -12.72 10.87 19.30
CA THR A 214 -12.56 10.62 20.72
C THR A 214 -13.40 9.40 21.01
N SER A 215 -13.00 8.55 21.96
CA SER A 215 -13.77 7.33 22.32
C SER A 215 -15.25 7.60 22.68
N GLN A 216 -15.66 8.87 22.84
CA GLN A 216 -17.05 9.29 23.07
C GLN A 216 -17.75 9.86 21.83
N GLN A 217 -17.02 10.52 20.92
CA GLN A 217 -17.57 11.23 19.78
C GLN A 217 -16.52 11.47 18.68
N THR A 218 -16.94 11.22 17.44
CA THR A 218 -16.26 11.71 16.24
C THR A 218 -16.71 13.14 15.88
N LYS A 219 -15.76 14.05 15.73
CA LYS A 219 -15.98 15.45 15.32
C LYS A 219 -15.34 15.72 13.97
N TYR A 220 -16.16 15.93 12.94
CA TYR A 220 -15.71 16.38 11.63
C TYR A 220 -15.33 17.87 11.65
N LEU A 221 -14.36 18.24 10.82
CA LEU A 221 -13.78 19.58 10.72
C LEU A 221 -14.04 20.21 9.34
N ASN A 222 -14.06 21.54 9.28
CA ASN A 222 -14.15 22.34 8.04
C ASN A 222 -13.34 23.64 8.11
N ASP A 223 -12.32 23.67 8.96
CA ASP A 223 -11.31 24.73 8.96
C ASP A 223 -10.40 24.59 7.73
N THR A 224 -9.85 25.72 7.28
CA THR A 224 -8.88 25.76 6.18
C THR A 224 -7.59 26.36 6.71
N TRP A 225 -6.49 25.67 6.48
CA TRP A 225 -5.16 26.11 6.86
C TRP A 225 -4.29 26.26 5.63
N VAL A 226 -3.44 27.28 5.64
CA VAL A 226 -2.44 27.50 4.60
C VAL A 226 -1.08 27.60 5.25
N TYR A 227 -0.15 26.77 4.79
CA TYR A 227 1.25 26.86 5.15
C TYR A 227 2.00 27.59 4.03
N ASP A 228 2.69 28.66 4.38
CA ASP A 228 3.65 29.31 3.49
C ASP A 228 5.01 28.64 3.67
N VAL A 229 5.45 27.91 2.65
CA VAL A 229 6.73 27.20 2.67
C VAL A 229 7.92 28.17 2.77
N LYS A 230 7.80 29.39 2.23
CA LYS A 230 8.91 30.36 2.25
C LYS A 230 9.08 30.99 3.63
N GLU A 231 7.98 31.34 4.27
CA GLU A 231 7.97 31.97 5.60
C GLU A 231 8.05 30.93 6.74
N ASN A 232 7.85 29.65 6.42
CA ASN A 232 7.71 28.56 7.37
C ASN A 232 6.63 28.87 8.42
N THR A 233 5.45 29.32 7.99
CA THR A 233 4.35 29.72 8.87
C THR A 233 3.03 29.12 8.42
N TRP A 234 2.24 28.67 9.39
CA TRP A 234 0.85 28.30 9.18
C TRP A 234 -0.09 29.48 9.46
N HIS A 235 -1.13 29.58 8.65
CA HIS A 235 -2.19 30.56 8.76
C HIS A 235 -3.54 29.84 8.76
N GLU A 236 -4.29 30.02 9.85
CA GLU A 236 -5.69 29.60 9.87
C GLU A 236 -6.54 30.63 9.12
N MET A 237 -7.26 30.20 8.10
CA MET A 237 -8.14 31.07 7.35
C MET A 237 -9.48 31.18 8.08
N LYS A 238 -9.72 32.34 8.69
CA LYS A 238 -10.98 32.65 9.35
C LYS A 238 -11.99 33.14 8.33
N TYR A 239 -13.18 32.56 8.38
CA TYR A 239 -14.31 32.94 7.54
C TYR A 239 -15.39 33.62 8.39
N THR A 240 -16.10 34.58 7.81
CA THR A 240 -17.26 35.19 8.47
C THR A 240 -18.40 34.17 8.56
N SER A 241 -19.34 34.36 9.49
CA SER A 241 -20.53 33.50 9.62
C SER A 241 -21.40 33.47 8.35
N THR A 242 -21.30 34.49 7.49
CA THR A 242 -22.02 34.61 6.22
C THR A 242 -21.27 34.00 5.02
N SER A 243 -20.00 33.62 5.20
CA SER A 243 -19.19 33.04 4.13
C SER A 243 -19.65 31.63 3.78
N GLN A 244 -19.89 31.37 2.49
CA GLN A 244 -20.13 30.03 1.99
C GLN A 244 -18.85 29.20 2.10
N ARG A 245 -18.94 27.98 2.60
CA ARG A 245 -17.82 27.03 2.69
C ARG A 245 -18.34 25.58 2.77
N PRO A 246 -17.52 24.57 2.45
CA PRO A 246 -17.94 23.18 2.59
C PRO A 246 -18.26 22.84 4.05
N ASP A 247 -19.24 21.95 4.22
CA ASP A 247 -19.61 21.38 5.52
C ASP A 247 -18.48 20.50 6.08
N PRO A 248 -18.43 20.28 7.41
CA PRO A 248 -17.48 19.37 8.03
C PRO A 248 -17.47 17.98 7.42
N ARG A 249 -16.29 17.51 7.00
CA ARG A 249 -16.13 16.26 6.25
C ARG A 249 -14.69 15.73 6.26
N SER A 250 -14.56 14.44 6.01
CA SER A 250 -13.31 13.73 5.75
C SER A 250 -13.37 12.99 4.41
N SER A 251 -12.27 12.35 4.01
CA SER A 251 -12.21 11.38 2.90
C SER A 251 -12.76 11.91 1.56
N PHE A 252 -12.72 13.22 1.35
CA PHE A 252 -13.05 13.88 0.08
C PHE A 252 -11.85 13.84 -0.86
N SER A 253 -12.08 14.29 -2.10
CA SER A 253 -11.01 14.55 -3.07
C SER A 253 -10.64 16.02 -3.06
N PHE A 254 -9.35 16.32 -2.99
CA PHE A 254 -8.83 17.69 -2.97
C PHE A 254 -7.67 17.84 -3.95
N LEU A 255 -7.92 18.50 -5.08
CA LEU A 255 -6.99 18.55 -6.21
C LEU A 255 -6.43 19.95 -6.41
N PRO A 256 -5.17 20.09 -6.84
CA PRO A 256 -4.58 21.39 -7.17
C PRO A 256 -5.27 22.00 -8.41
N HIS A 257 -5.26 23.33 -8.46
CA HIS A 257 -5.75 24.12 -9.59
C HIS A 257 -4.84 25.33 -9.83
N GLU A 258 -4.75 25.82 -11.06
CA GLU A 258 -3.89 26.97 -11.43
C GLU A 258 -4.21 28.28 -10.67
N SER A 259 -5.40 28.38 -10.08
CA SER A 259 -5.89 29.52 -9.31
C SER A 259 -6.34 29.15 -7.89
N GLY A 260 -5.95 27.96 -7.42
CA GLY A 260 -6.18 27.51 -6.04
C GLY A 260 -6.34 26.00 -5.94
N ALA A 261 -7.52 25.54 -5.53
CA ALA A 261 -7.81 24.10 -5.39
C ALA A 261 -9.29 23.77 -5.65
N VAL A 262 -9.59 22.50 -5.90
CA VAL A 262 -10.96 22.01 -6.03
C VAL A 262 -11.25 20.84 -5.10
N LEU A 263 -12.44 20.87 -4.51
CA LEU A 263 -12.94 19.83 -3.60
C LEU A 263 -14.15 19.14 -4.23
N TYR A 264 -14.17 17.81 -4.17
CA TYR A 264 -15.32 16.99 -4.54
C TYR A 264 -15.65 15.98 -3.46
N GLY A 265 -16.93 15.94 -3.08
CA GLY A 265 -17.50 14.92 -2.23
C GLY A 265 -16.96 14.88 -0.80
N GLY A 266 -16.82 13.68 -0.26
CA GLY A 266 -16.41 13.40 1.11
C GLY A 266 -17.43 12.64 1.91
N TYR A 267 -17.07 12.34 3.15
CA TYR A 267 -17.94 11.67 4.11
C TYR A 267 -18.05 12.49 5.38
N SER A 268 -19.23 12.44 6.00
CA SER A 268 -19.38 12.81 7.40
C SER A 268 -20.55 12.06 8.04
N ARG A 269 -20.69 12.23 9.35
CA ARG A 269 -21.87 11.80 10.09
C ARG A 269 -22.63 13.01 10.60
N VAL A 270 -23.92 13.10 10.29
CA VAL A 270 -24.76 14.27 10.61
C VAL A 270 -25.88 13.88 11.56
N LYS A 271 -26.19 14.76 12.52
CA LYS A 271 -27.33 14.58 13.42
C LYS A 271 -28.62 14.86 12.64
N ALA A 272 -29.43 13.84 12.42
CA ALA A 272 -30.75 13.94 11.84
C ALA A 272 -31.81 13.79 12.93
N THR A 273 -32.81 14.66 12.89
CA THR A 273 -33.94 14.62 13.82
C THR A 273 -35.05 13.80 13.17
N THR A 274 -35.25 12.56 13.61
CA THR A 274 -36.33 11.70 13.12
C THR A 274 -37.55 11.86 14.03
N SER A 275 -38.66 12.33 13.47
CA SER A 275 -39.96 12.29 14.14
C SER A 275 -40.54 10.87 13.99
N SER A 276 -40.70 10.15 15.09
CA SER A 276 -41.45 8.90 15.10
C SER A 276 -42.93 9.20 14.84
N GLY A 277 -43.35 9.23 13.57
CA GLY A 277 -44.74 9.43 13.21
C GLY A 277 -44.98 9.48 11.71
N GLY A 278 -45.51 8.39 11.13
CA GLY A 278 -46.31 8.47 9.91
C GLY A 278 -46.04 7.41 8.84
N GLY A 279 -46.50 6.18 9.07
CA GLY A 279 -46.65 5.17 8.01
C GLY A 279 -47.73 4.14 8.36
N GLY A 280 -49.00 4.42 8.04
CA GLY A 280 -50.10 3.44 8.08
C GLY A 280 -51.23 3.73 9.09
N LYS A 281 -52.45 3.88 8.57
CA LYS A 281 -53.69 4.29 9.26
C LYS A 281 -54.27 3.21 10.19
N GLN A 282 -54.67 3.58 11.41
CA GLN A 282 -56.07 3.52 11.88
C GLN A 282 -56.24 4.26 13.21
N GLY A 283 -57.39 4.90 13.38
CA GLY A 283 -57.59 6.04 14.26
C GLY A 283 -57.45 5.78 15.76
N GLY A 284 -56.90 6.78 16.46
CA GLY A 284 -56.93 6.84 17.92
C GLY A 284 -55.87 7.79 18.50
N LYS A 285 -56.33 8.97 18.94
CA LYS A 285 -55.66 9.97 19.82
C LYS A 285 -54.13 10.14 19.70
N SER A 286 -53.75 11.31 19.19
CA SER A 286 -52.39 11.87 19.16
C SER A 286 -51.68 11.84 20.54
N SER A 287 -50.71 10.93 20.69
CA SER A 287 -49.61 11.08 21.64
C SER A 287 -48.41 11.69 20.92
N GLY A 288 -47.84 12.77 21.47
CA GLY A 288 -46.66 13.43 20.91
C GLY A 288 -45.52 12.45 20.66
N GLY A 289 -45.15 12.26 19.40
CA GLY A 289 -44.05 11.39 19.00
C GLY A 289 -42.73 11.86 19.60
N ALA A 290 -41.99 10.94 20.21
CA ALA A 290 -40.67 11.23 20.77
C ALA A 290 -39.71 11.59 19.64
N VAL A 291 -39.19 12.82 19.67
CA VAL A 291 -38.13 13.26 18.76
C VAL A 291 -36.85 12.55 19.16
N ARG A 292 -36.38 11.61 18.34
CA ARG A 292 -35.07 10.96 18.52
C ARG A 292 -34.06 11.61 17.57
N ASN A 293 -32.88 11.95 18.10
CA ASN A 293 -31.75 12.38 17.29
C ASN A 293 -30.93 11.14 16.92
N VAL A 294 -30.86 10.85 15.62
CA VAL A 294 -30.08 9.74 15.07
C VAL A 294 -28.89 10.33 14.29
N ILE A 295 -27.72 9.72 14.41
CA ILE A 295 -26.55 10.10 13.63
C ILE A 295 -26.61 9.31 12.32
N LYS A 296 -26.80 10.00 11.19
CA LYS A 296 -26.88 9.36 9.87
C LYS A 296 -25.57 9.57 9.09
N PRO A 297 -25.04 8.56 8.38
CA PRO A 297 -23.96 8.75 7.41
C PRO A 297 -24.40 9.73 6.30
N MET A 298 -23.45 10.54 5.83
CA MET A 298 -23.64 11.53 4.76
C MET A 298 -22.49 11.40 3.77
N VAL A 299 -22.81 10.87 2.58
CA VAL A 299 -21.91 10.90 1.43
C VAL A 299 -22.12 12.22 0.69
N HIS A 300 -21.16 13.12 0.81
CA HIS A 300 -21.18 14.41 0.12
C HIS A 300 -20.93 14.19 -1.37
N GLN A 301 -21.63 14.95 -2.21
CA GLN A 301 -21.44 14.93 -3.67
C GLN A 301 -21.39 16.33 -4.28
N ASP A 302 -21.31 17.34 -3.43
CA ASP A 302 -21.13 18.73 -3.80
C ASP A 302 -19.68 18.99 -4.24
N THR A 303 -19.50 20.15 -4.87
CA THR A 303 -18.24 20.54 -5.47
C THR A 303 -17.95 21.97 -5.10
N TRP A 304 -16.71 22.23 -4.70
CA TRP A 304 -16.26 23.54 -4.28
C TRP A 304 -14.97 23.93 -5.00
N PHE A 305 -14.85 25.20 -5.29
CA PHE A 305 -13.63 25.83 -5.77
C PHE A 305 -13.07 26.71 -4.66
N LEU A 306 -11.81 26.48 -4.28
CA LEU A 306 -11.08 27.36 -3.38
C LEU A 306 -10.22 28.30 -4.21
N ARG A 307 -10.63 29.55 -4.33
CA ARG A 307 -9.82 30.58 -4.98
C ARG A 307 -8.77 31.08 -4.01
N ILE A 308 -7.51 31.06 -4.44
CA ILE A 308 -6.37 31.53 -3.67
C ILE A 308 -5.73 32.70 -4.41
N THR A 309 -5.75 33.87 -3.79
CA THR A 309 -5.09 35.07 -4.33
C THR A 309 -3.85 35.36 -3.49
N PRO A 310 -2.63 35.17 -4.04
CA PRO A 310 -1.40 35.55 -3.37
C PRO A 310 -1.40 37.03 -2.97
N PRO A 311 -0.65 37.40 -1.93
CA PRO A 311 -0.46 38.81 -1.60
C PRO A 311 0.22 39.57 -2.76
N PRO A 312 -0.07 40.86 -2.93
CA PRO A 312 0.65 41.73 -3.88
C PRO A 312 2.18 41.71 -3.63
N PRO A 313 3.02 41.93 -4.66
CA PRO A 313 4.48 41.92 -4.51
C PRO A 313 5.04 42.96 -3.51
N ASP A 314 4.30 44.03 -3.26
CA ASP A 314 4.62 45.12 -2.32
C ASP A 314 4.06 44.88 -0.90
N ALA A 315 3.38 43.76 -0.67
CA ALA A 315 2.87 43.40 0.65
C ALA A 315 4.01 43.12 1.63
N ALA A 316 3.76 43.37 2.92
CA ALA A 316 4.72 43.06 3.97
C ALA A 316 5.04 41.54 4.03
N SER A 317 6.28 41.19 4.37
CA SER A 317 6.69 39.80 4.59
C SER A 317 5.77 39.10 5.59
N GLY A 318 5.44 37.83 5.35
CA GLY A 318 4.50 37.08 6.18
C GLY A 318 3.02 37.44 6.00
N THR A 319 2.65 38.27 5.02
CA THR A 319 1.23 38.49 4.69
C THR A 319 0.63 37.23 4.07
N PRO A 320 -0.41 36.63 4.66
CA PRO A 320 -1.00 35.41 4.12
C PRO A 320 -1.77 35.66 2.81
N PRO A 321 -1.94 34.64 1.96
CA PRO A 321 -2.83 34.74 0.81
C PRO A 321 -4.29 34.87 1.26
N THR A 322 -5.13 35.44 0.38
CA THR A 322 -6.57 35.52 0.62
C THR A 322 -7.29 34.34 -0.02
N LEU A 323 -8.21 33.72 0.73
CA LEU A 323 -8.93 32.51 0.34
C LEU A 323 -10.44 32.77 0.24
N ARG A 324 -11.07 32.25 -0.83
CA ARG A 324 -12.52 32.30 -1.01
C ARG A 324 -13.04 30.96 -1.53
N TRP A 325 -13.94 30.34 -0.76
CA TRP A 325 -14.70 29.19 -1.20
C TRP A 325 -15.86 29.62 -2.11
N GLU A 326 -16.00 28.94 -3.24
CA GLU A 326 -17.04 29.15 -4.25
C GLU A 326 -17.75 27.81 -4.47
N ARG A 327 -19.04 27.73 -4.12
CA ARG A 327 -19.84 26.53 -4.39
C ARG A 327 -20.06 26.42 -5.90
N ARG A 328 -19.75 25.25 -6.46
CA ARG A 328 -20.01 24.95 -7.87
C ARG A 328 -21.33 24.20 -8.01
N LYS A 329 -21.89 24.22 -9.22
CA LYS A 329 -23.00 23.32 -9.58
C LYS A 329 -22.55 21.88 -9.42
N GLN A 330 -23.51 21.00 -9.21
CA GLN A 330 -23.26 19.57 -9.18
C GLN A 330 -22.64 19.11 -10.52
N PRO A 331 -21.59 18.27 -10.52
CA PRO A 331 -20.94 17.85 -11.75
C PRO A 331 -21.88 16.99 -12.61
N ALA A 332 -21.84 17.21 -13.93
CA ALA A 332 -22.57 16.37 -14.87
C ALA A 332 -21.93 14.97 -14.97
N ASN A 333 -22.77 13.95 -15.20
CA ASN A 333 -22.36 12.54 -15.43
C ASN A 333 -21.49 11.93 -14.31
N ARG A 334 -21.61 12.44 -13.09
CA ARG A 334 -20.92 11.92 -11.91
C ARG A 334 -21.26 10.44 -11.66
N PRO A 335 -20.38 9.70 -10.96
CA PRO A 335 -20.67 8.34 -10.57
C PRO A 335 -21.98 8.25 -9.78
N ASN A 336 -22.79 7.24 -10.11
CA ASN A 336 -24.09 6.95 -9.50
C ASN A 336 -24.17 5.42 -9.31
N PRO A 337 -24.48 4.90 -8.11
CA PRO A 337 -24.91 5.62 -6.89
C PRO A 337 -23.81 6.46 -6.21
N PRO A 338 -24.17 7.35 -5.25
CA PRO A 338 -23.21 8.08 -4.41
C PRO A 338 -22.28 7.12 -3.68
N ARG A 339 -20.97 7.31 -3.82
CA ARG A 339 -19.98 6.40 -3.25
C ARG A 339 -19.00 7.11 -2.32
N ALA A 340 -18.78 6.54 -1.14
CA ALA A 340 -17.72 6.92 -0.21
C ALA A 340 -16.39 6.26 -0.60
N GLY A 341 -15.28 6.79 -0.12
CA GLY A 341 -13.93 6.22 -0.36
C GLY A 341 -13.50 6.15 -1.83
N ALA A 342 -14.22 6.79 -2.75
CA ALA A 342 -13.77 6.97 -4.12
C ALA A 342 -12.64 8.02 -4.14
N THR A 343 -11.42 7.54 -4.31
CA THR A 343 -10.23 8.38 -4.32
C THR A 343 -10.01 8.97 -5.71
N MET A 344 -9.42 10.15 -5.74
CA MET A 344 -9.13 10.86 -6.99
C MET A 344 -7.74 11.48 -6.95
N THR A 345 -7.02 11.36 -8.07
CA THR A 345 -5.68 11.95 -8.23
C THR A 345 -5.64 12.92 -9.41
N TYR A 346 -4.76 13.91 -9.35
CA TYR A 346 -4.71 14.98 -10.36
C TYR A 346 -3.89 14.57 -11.59
N HIS A 347 -4.41 14.89 -12.78
CA HIS A 347 -3.72 14.73 -14.04
C HIS A 347 -4.14 15.79 -15.06
N LYS A 348 -3.23 16.73 -15.39
CA LYS A 348 -3.39 17.69 -16.50
C LYS A 348 -4.77 18.38 -16.52
N GLY A 349 -5.16 19.04 -15.43
CA GLY A 349 -6.46 19.74 -15.31
C GLY A 349 -7.67 18.83 -15.04
N ARG A 350 -7.43 17.55 -14.75
CA ARG A 350 -8.45 16.54 -14.54
C ARG A 350 -8.23 15.79 -13.23
N GLY A 351 -9.30 15.29 -12.64
CA GLY A 351 -9.24 14.31 -11.56
C GLY A 351 -9.53 12.92 -12.09
N VAL A 352 -8.66 11.95 -11.84
CA VAL A 352 -8.85 10.54 -12.18
C VAL A 352 -9.35 9.82 -10.94
N LEU A 353 -10.61 9.37 -10.97
CA LEU A 353 -11.32 8.72 -9.87
C LEU A 353 -11.38 7.21 -10.11
N VAL A 354 -11.17 6.42 -9.06
CA VAL A 354 -11.29 4.95 -9.13
C VAL A 354 -12.10 4.43 -7.93
N GLY A 355 -13.02 3.51 -8.22
CA GLY A 355 -13.71 2.69 -7.23
C GLY A 355 -14.62 3.45 -6.27
N GLY A 356 -14.63 3.02 -5.01
CA GLY A 356 -15.50 3.51 -3.94
C GLY A 356 -16.53 2.46 -3.49
N VAL A 357 -17.29 2.80 -2.44
CA VAL A 357 -18.32 1.95 -1.84
C VAL A 357 -19.64 2.70 -1.68
N HIS A 358 -20.76 2.05 -1.93
CA HIS A 358 -22.10 2.55 -1.67
C HIS A 358 -22.83 1.63 -0.69
N ASP A 359 -23.14 2.16 0.49
CA ASP A 359 -23.90 1.45 1.50
C ASP A 359 -25.38 1.41 1.09
N VAL A 360 -25.92 0.21 0.96
CA VAL A 360 -27.33 -0.12 0.72
C VAL A 360 -27.93 -0.57 2.06
N GLU A 361 -28.73 0.30 2.69
CA GLU A 361 -29.46 -0.04 3.92
C GLU A 361 -30.57 -1.08 3.59
N ALA A 362 -30.33 -2.36 3.88
CA ALA A 362 -31.29 -3.45 3.62
C ALA A 362 -32.31 -3.65 4.77
N SER A 363 -31.94 -3.35 6.03
CA SER A 363 -32.83 -3.43 7.20
C SER A 363 -32.30 -2.64 8.42
N GLU A 364 -33.04 -2.61 9.54
CA GLU A 364 -32.54 -2.05 10.81
C GLU A 364 -31.38 -2.86 11.43
N GLU A 365 -31.10 -4.08 10.93
CA GLU A 365 -30.13 -5.02 11.52
C GLU A 365 -28.88 -5.26 10.64
N GLY A 366 -28.79 -4.68 9.44
CA GLY A 366 -27.62 -4.89 8.55
C GLY A 366 -27.47 -3.84 7.45
N ILE A 367 -26.22 -3.53 7.11
CA ILE A 367 -25.83 -2.69 5.97
C ILE A 367 -25.14 -3.59 4.95
N ASP A 368 -25.68 -3.66 3.74
CA ASP A 368 -24.98 -4.26 2.61
C ASP A 368 -24.20 -3.18 1.87
N SER A 369 -23.04 -3.50 1.33
CA SER A 369 -22.16 -2.52 0.70
C SER A 369 -21.82 -2.94 -0.73
N GLU A 370 -22.11 -2.06 -1.70
CA GLU A 370 -21.76 -2.24 -3.10
C GLU A 370 -20.41 -1.57 -3.39
N PHE A 371 -19.39 -2.36 -3.73
CA PHE A 371 -18.05 -1.87 -4.07
C PHE A 371 -17.89 -1.71 -5.58
N PHE A 372 -17.18 -0.67 -5.99
CA PHE A 372 -16.93 -0.37 -7.41
C PHE A 372 -15.44 -0.50 -7.74
N ASN A 373 -15.13 -0.83 -9.00
CA ASN A 373 -13.80 -0.74 -9.60
C ASN A 373 -13.74 0.17 -10.84
N GLU A 374 -14.84 0.87 -11.14
CA GLU A 374 -14.93 1.74 -12.30
C GLU A 374 -13.95 2.91 -12.21
N MET A 375 -13.46 3.35 -13.37
CA MET A 375 -12.61 4.54 -13.50
C MET A 375 -13.36 5.68 -14.18
N PHE A 376 -13.24 6.88 -13.63
CA PHE A 376 -13.78 8.10 -14.20
C PHE A 376 -12.72 9.19 -14.31
N VAL A 377 -12.90 10.08 -15.28
CA VAL A 377 -12.17 11.34 -15.36
C VAL A 377 -13.13 12.49 -15.15
N TRP A 378 -12.86 13.30 -14.13
CA TRP A 378 -13.52 14.58 -13.90
C TRP A 378 -12.72 15.69 -14.57
N ASN A 379 -13.30 16.31 -15.60
CA ASN A 379 -12.76 17.56 -16.14
C ASN A 379 -13.14 18.70 -15.19
N ILE A 380 -12.14 19.32 -14.57
CA ILE A 380 -12.35 20.30 -13.52
C ILE A 380 -13.04 21.55 -14.07
N ASP A 381 -12.59 22.10 -15.20
CA ASP A 381 -13.16 23.34 -15.76
C ASP A 381 -14.58 23.16 -16.24
N ARG A 382 -14.84 22.10 -17.00
CA ARG A 382 -16.17 21.75 -17.53
C ARG A 382 -17.10 21.20 -16.46
N ASN A 383 -16.57 20.89 -15.28
CA ASN A 383 -17.29 20.30 -14.16
C ASN A 383 -18.11 19.06 -14.58
N ARG A 384 -17.46 18.13 -15.28
CA ARG A 384 -18.12 16.98 -15.91
C ARG A 384 -17.26 15.73 -15.81
N PHE A 385 -17.88 14.64 -15.40
CA PHE A 385 -17.28 13.32 -15.37
C PHE A 385 -17.45 12.61 -16.72
N PHE A 386 -16.47 11.80 -17.06
CA PHE A 386 -16.46 10.92 -18.21
C PHE A 386 -16.01 9.53 -17.73
N PRO A 387 -16.78 8.46 -17.96
CA PRO A 387 -16.31 7.11 -17.67
C PRO A 387 -15.10 6.81 -18.56
N LEU A 388 -14.08 6.17 -17.99
CA LEU A 388 -12.94 5.66 -18.73
C LEU A 388 -13.02 4.14 -18.76
N ALA A 389 -13.23 3.59 -19.95
CA ALA A 389 -13.17 2.16 -20.21
C ALA A 389 -11.85 1.77 -20.86
N LEU A 390 -11.35 0.58 -20.53
CA LEU A 390 -10.19 -0.01 -21.18
C LEU A 390 -10.49 -0.28 -22.67
N ARG A 391 -9.49 -0.07 -23.51
CA ARG A 391 -9.54 -0.30 -24.95
C ARG A 391 -8.85 -1.62 -25.25
N ARG A 392 -9.64 -2.63 -25.63
CA ARG A 392 -9.09 -3.88 -26.13
C ARG A 392 -8.42 -3.65 -27.50
N PRO A 393 -7.22 -4.20 -27.76
CA PRO A 393 -6.68 -4.29 -29.10
C PRO A 393 -7.73 -4.95 -29.98
N LYS A 394 -8.05 -4.35 -31.13
CA LYS A 394 -8.94 -5.00 -32.09
C LYS A 394 -8.29 -6.33 -32.46
N ALA A 395 -8.92 -7.44 -32.08
CA ALA A 395 -8.52 -8.76 -32.50
C ALA A 395 -8.39 -8.72 -34.03
N GLY A 396 -7.19 -9.01 -34.53
CA GLY A 396 -6.98 -9.16 -35.96
C GLY A 396 -7.82 -10.35 -36.41
N GLY A 397 -9.03 -10.09 -36.91
CA GLY A 397 -9.71 -11.03 -37.79
C GLY A 397 -8.77 -11.39 -38.94
N PRO A 398 -8.87 -12.59 -39.52
CA PRO A 398 -7.91 -13.06 -40.51
C PRO A 398 -8.00 -12.19 -41.77
N LYS A 399 -7.17 -11.15 -41.82
CA LYS A 399 -6.76 -10.45 -43.02
C LYS A 399 -5.24 -10.36 -43.05
N LYS A 400 -4.60 -11.53 -42.95
CA LYS A 400 -3.33 -11.73 -43.67
C LYS A 400 -3.69 -11.96 -45.14
N GLN A 401 -3.03 -11.19 -46.00
CA GLN A 401 -3.16 -11.10 -47.46
C GLN A 401 -4.26 -10.18 -48.01
N THR A 402 -4.08 -8.85 -47.84
CA THR A 402 -4.22 -7.85 -48.94
C THR A 402 -3.90 -6.40 -48.55
N ALA A 403 -3.33 -6.13 -47.36
CA ALA A 403 -2.93 -4.76 -46.99
C ALA A 403 -1.41 -4.49 -47.04
N GLN A 404 -0.61 -5.39 -47.64
CA GLN A 404 0.85 -5.21 -47.77
C GLN A 404 1.28 -4.62 -49.13
N GLN A 405 0.34 -4.01 -49.86
CA GLN A 405 0.63 -3.34 -51.13
C GLN A 405 0.15 -1.88 -51.20
N GLN A 406 -0.41 -1.32 -50.11
CA GLN A 406 -0.82 0.10 -50.05
C GLN A 406 -0.20 0.92 -48.91
N SER A 407 0.56 0.34 -47.97
CA SER A 407 1.35 1.14 -46.99
C SER A 407 2.81 1.36 -47.39
N ARG A 408 3.31 0.73 -48.47
CA ARG A 408 4.67 0.96 -48.99
C ARG A 408 4.86 2.28 -49.75
N GLY A 409 3.78 3.04 -49.96
CA GLY A 409 3.83 4.31 -50.70
C GLY A 409 3.92 5.58 -49.84
N ARG A 410 3.66 5.50 -48.52
CA ARG A 410 3.55 6.71 -47.68
C ARG A 410 4.71 6.92 -46.69
N ASP A 411 5.49 5.87 -46.39
CA ASP A 411 6.67 5.96 -45.51
C ASP A 411 8.01 6.07 -46.25
N ARG A 412 8.05 5.90 -47.58
CA ARG A 412 9.26 6.21 -48.35
C ARG A 412 9.50 7.72 -48.48
N GLY A 413 8.43 8.50 -48.62
CA GLY A 413 8.53 9.96 -48.78
C GLY A 413 9.10 10.69 -47.56
N LYS A 414 8.92 10.15 -46.35
CA LYS A 414 9.47 10.77 -45.12
C LYS A 414 10.94 10.41 -44.89
N ALA A 415 11.32 9.17 -45.17
CA ALA A 415 12.72 8.75 -45.09
C ALA A 415 13.57 9.43 -46.18
N ASP A 416 13.05 9.55 -47.41
CA ASP A 416 13.73 10.25 -48.50
C ASP A 416 13.82 11.77 -48.25
N GLU A 417 12.83 12.39 -47.58
CA GLU A 417 12.85 13.82 -47.23
C GLU A 417 13.82 14.12 -46.07
N GLU A 418 13.92 13.21 -45.08
CA GLU A 418 14.89 13.32 -43.98
C GLU A 418 16.33 13.04 -44.44
N GLU A 419 16.52 12.12 -45.40
CA GLU A 419 17.80 11.87 -46.05
C GLU A 419 18.21 13.00 -47.00
N LEU A 420 17.26 13.61 -47.73
CA LEU A 420 17.48 14.83 -48.51
C LEU A 420 17.82 16.02 -47.62
N LEU A 421 17.17 16.20 -46.47
CA LEU A 421 17.47 17.25 -45.49
C LEU A 421 18.85 17.05 -44.84
N ARG A 422 19.25 15.80 -44.54
CA ARG A 422 20.62 15.49 -44.08
C ARG A 422 21.66 15.78 -45.16
N ASN A 423 21.40 15.40 -46.41
CA ASN A 423 22.33 15.63 -47.51
C ASN A 423 22.43 17.12 -47.87
N LEU A 424 21.34 17.90 -47.74
CA LEU A 424 21.36 19.36 -47.87
C LEU A 424 22.17 20.03 -46.76
N ALA A 425 22.04 19.57 -45.50
CA ALA A 425 22.84 20.06 -44.38
C ALA A 425 24.34 19.73 -44.53
N ALA A 426 24.68 18.57 -45.12
CA ALA A 426 26.05 18.19 -45.45
C ALA A 426 26.64 18.99 -46.63
N LEU A 427 25.78 19.49 -47.54
CA LEU A 427 26.18 20.34 -48.66
C LEU A 427 26.29 21.83 -48.26
N GLU A 428 25.50 22.30 -47.30
CA GLU A 428 25.64 23.65 -46.72
C GLU A 428 26.90 23.81 -45.84
N THR A 429 27.38 22.71 -45.25
CA THR A 429 28.65 22.69 -44.46
C THR A 429 29.90 22.54 -45.32
N THR A 430 29.78 22.20 -46.61
CA THR A 430 30.90 22.08 -47.55
C THR A 430 30.99 23.23 -48.57
N GLY A 431 30.12 24.23 -48.45
CA GLY A 431 30.02 25.37 -49.37
C GLY A 431 30.47 26.72 -48.79
N SER A 432 31.61 26.81 -48.11
CA SER A 432 32.28 28.09 -47.85
C SER A 432 33.78 27.92 -47.62
N ILE A 433 34.58 28.16 -48.66
CA ILE A 433 36.02 28.40 -48.54
C ILE A 433 36.29 29.85 -48.91
N ALA A 434 36.80 30.64 -47.96
CA ALA A 434 37.91 31.58 -48.18
C ALA A 434 38.50 32.08 -46.84
N THR A 435 39.80 31.74 -46.62
CA THR A 435 40.90 32.53 -45.99
C THR A 435 40.73 32.95 -44.51
N GLU A 436 41.65 32.77 -43.55
CA GLU A 436 43.11 32.58 -43.50
C GLU A 436 43.49 32.15 -42.05
N ASP A 437 44.60 31.41 -41.91
CA ASP A 437 45.52 31.25 -40.75
C ASP A 437 45.01 31.16 -39.29
N SER A 438 45.17 29.98 -38.66
CA SER A 438 46.10 29.77 -37.51
C SER A 438 45.88 28.41 -36.80
N ASP A 439 46.96 27.64 -36.68
CA ASP A 439 47.34 26.70 -35.59
C ASP A 439 46.23 26.01 -34.76
N MET A 440 45.99 24.71 -34.99
CA MET A 440 45.21 23.84 -34.10
C MET A 440 45.79 22.42 -34.06
N THR A 441 46.15 22.01 -32.85
CA THR A 441 46.64 20.70 -32.41
C THR A 441 45.74 19.53 -32.83
N LEU A 442 46.37 18.43 -33.26
CA LEU A 442 45.72 17.15 -33.53
C LEU A 442 45.17 16.54 -32.22
N VAL A 443 43.85 16.45 -32.10
CA VAL A 443 43.17 15.60 -31.11
C VAL A 443 42.49 14.49 -31.89
N ASN A 444 42.84 13.24 -31.58
CA ASN A 444 42.23 12.06 -32.18
C ASN A 444 40.73 11.99 -31.79
N GLU A 445 39.84 12.01 -32.78
CA GLU A 445 38.40 11.76 -32.62
C GLU A 445 38.11 10.26 -32.65
N ASP A 446 38.54 9.51 -31.64
CA ASP A 446 38.16 8.10 -31.44
C ASP A 446 37.63 7.81 -30.02
N ASP A 447 37.23 8.82 -29.26
CA ASP A 447 36.55 8.67 -27.96
C ASP A 447 35.13 9.24 -28.01
N GLN A 448 34.24 8.61 -28.78
CA GLN A 448 32.80 8.68 -28.48
C GLN A 448 32.45 7.51 -27.56
N PRO A 449 31.89 7.75 -26.36
CA PRO A 449 31.43 6.65 -25.51
C PRO A 449 30.30 5.93 -26.22
N GLU A 450 30.44 4.61 -26.40
CA GLU A 450 29.38 3.77 -26.92
C GLU A 450 28.08 3.96 -26.10
N PRO A 451 26.90 3.98 -26.74
CA PRO A 451 25.64 4.03 -26.00
C PRO A 451 25.55 2.80 -25.10
N GLU A 452 25.45 3.02 -23.79
CA GLU A 452 25.24 1.94 -22.81
C GLU A 452 24.06 1.07 -23.24
N PRO A 453 24.18 -0.27 -23.17
CA PRO A 453 23.08 -1.16 -23.54
C PRO A 453 21.87 -0.90 -22.63
N GLU A 454 20.74 -0.50 -23.21
CA GLU A 454 19.47 -0.35 -22.47
C GLU A 454 19.16 -1.68 -21.78
N LYS A 455 19.14 -1.68 -20.45
CA LYS A 455 18.78 -2.86 -19.65
C LYS A 455 17.37 -3.34 -20.04
N PRO A 456 17.13 -4.66 -20.16
CA PRO A 456 15.84 -5.18 -20.55
C PRO A 456 14.77 -4.76 -19.52
N ARG A 457 13.73 -4.06 -19.98
CA ARG A 457 12.59 -3.67 -19.14
C ARG A 457 11.81 -4.92 -18.75
N LYS A 458 11.42 -5.00 -17.47
CA LYS A 458 10.59 -6.10 -16.95
C LYS A 458 9.25 -6.14 -17.69
N GLU A 459 8.91 -7.28 -18.27
CA GLU A 459 7.60 -7.49 -18.90
C GLU A 459 6.54 -7.77 -17.81
N TYR A 460 5.38 -7.13 -17.95
CA TYR A 460 4.27 -7.25 -17.00
C TYR A 460 3.05 -7.83 -17.69
N LEU A 461 2.26 -8.61 -16.94
CA LEU A 461 0.96 -9.09 -17.40
C LEU A 461 0.03 -7.90 -17.63
N VAL A 462 -0.58 -7.84 -18.82
CA VAL A 462 -1.59 -6.84 -19.17
C VAL A 462 -2.97 -7.50 -19.17
N ARG A 463 -3.82 -7.08 -18.25
CA ARG A 463 -5.23 -7.51 -18.18
C ARG A 463 -6.14 -6.49 -18.84
N TYR A 464 -7.26 -6.94 -19.38
CA TYR A 464 -8.31 -6.08 -19.96
C TYR A 464 -9.53 -5.96 -19.05
N GLU A 465 -9.29 -6.15 -17.76
CA GLU A 465 -10.24 -6.07 -16.66
C GLU A 465 -9.66 -5.13 -15.60
N MET A 466 -10.53 -4.38 -14.94
CA MET A 466 -10.12 -3.50 -13.85
C MET A 466 -9.74 -4.34 -12.63
N PRO A 467 -8.86 -3.85 -11.74
CA PRO A 467 -8.60 -4.47 -10.45
C PRO A 467 -9.88 -4.75 -9.65
N HIS A 468 -9.78 -5.61 -8.64
CA HIS A 468 -10.92 -5.92 -7.76
C HIS A 468 -11.60 -4.66 -7.22
N PRO A 469 -12.95 -4.66 -7.08
CA PRO A 469 -13.69 -3.59 -6.43
C PRO A 469 -13.10 -3.23 -5.07
N ARG A 470 -12.98 -1.94 -4.81
CA ARG A 470 -12.33 -1.44 -3.58
C ARG A 470 -12.67 0.01 -3.32
N PHE A 471 -12.60 0.39 -2.06
CA PHE A 471 -12.60 1.78 -1.63
C PHE A 471 -11.27 2.14 -0.98
N ASN A 472 -11.01 3.45 -0.87
CA ASN A 472 -9.79 4.00 -0.29
C ASN A 472 -8.49 3.53 -0.95
N ALA A 473 -8.53 3.11 -2.22
CA ALA A 473 -7.35 2.81 -3.01
C ALA A 473 -6.41 4.02 -3.07
N GLN A 474 -5.11 3.79 -2.95
CA GLN A 474 -4.13 4.86 -3.02
C GLN A 474 -3.75 5.10 -4.49
N LEU A 475 -3.90 6.35 -4.94
CA LEU A 475 -3.75 6.72 -6.35
C LEU A 475 -2.69 7.78 -6.54
N THR A 476 -1.84 7.59 -7.54
CA THR A 476 -0.95 8.65 -8.02
C THR A 476 -0.75 8.56 -9.53
N VAL A 477 -0.40 9.69 -10.15
CA VAL A 477 -0.07 9.72 -11.57
C VAL A 477 1.35 10.22 -11.72
N GLN A 478 2.17 9.42 -12.40
CA GLN A 478 3.48 9.83 -12.88
C GLN A 478 3.39 9.94 -14.40
N ASP A 479 3.69 11.13 -14.91
CA ASP A 479 3.52 11.53 -16.31
C ASP A 479 2.09 11.33 -16.84
N ASP A 480 1.85 10.24 -17.59
CA ASP A 480 0.54 9.84 -18.13
C ASP A 480 0.11 8.44 -17.68
N THR A 481 0.78 7.88 -16.68
CA THR A 481 0.46 6.55 -16.12
C THR A 481 -0.15 6.70 -14.73
N LEU A 482 -1.36 6.18 -14.56
CA LEU A 482 -2.02 6.02 -13.28
C LEU A 482 -1.48 4.80 -12.56
N TYR A 483 -1.12 4.95 -11.30
CA TYR A 483 -0.78 3.87 -10.38
C TYR A 483 -1.87 3.71 -9.33
N ILE A 484 -2.27 2.47 -9.09
CA ILE A 484 -3.29 2.07 -8.12
C ILE A 484 -2.63 1.10 -7.15
N PHE A 485 -2.62 1.44 -5.86
CA PHE A 485 -2.06 0.61 -4.81
C PHE A 485 -3.07 0.37 -3.69
N GLY A 486 -3.13 -0.87 -3.22
CA GLY A 486 -3.86 -1.25 -2.01
C GLY A 486 -5.35 -0.88 -2.04
N GLY A 487 -5.87 -0.53 -0.86
CA GLY A 487 -7.30 -0.30 -0.62
C GLY A 487 -7.95 -1.48 0.09
N THR A 488 -9.26 -1.38 0.32
CA THR A 488 -10.01 -2.36 1.10
C THR A 488 -11.28 -2.79 0.35
N PHE A 489 -11.73 -4.01 0.60
CA PHE A 489 -13.01 -4.56 0.18
C PHE A 489 -13.64 -5.26 1.38
N GLU A 490 -14.96 -5.21 1.50
CA GLU A 490 -15.70 -5.86 2.57
C GLU A 490 -16.88 -6.62 1.98
N LYS A 491 -17.11 -7.84 2.46
CA LYS A 491 -18.33 -8.59 2.16
C LYS A 491 -18.74 -9.35 3.41
N LYS A 492 -19.91 -9.04 3.96
CA LYS A 492 -20.39 -9.56 5.25
C LYS A 492 -19.31 -9.29 6.34
N ASP A 493 -18.89 -10.32 7.07
CA ASP A 493 -17.90 -10.20 8.14
C ASP A 493 -16.43 -10.31 7.66
N VAL A 494 -16.20 -10.38 6.33
CA VAL A 494 -14.86 -10.53 5.77
C VAL A 494 -14.37 -9.20 5.22
N GLU A 495 -13.35 -8.64 5.87
CA GLU A 495 -12.58 -7.50 5.37
C GLU A 495 -11.30 -7.99 4.65
N ILE A 496 -11.08 -7.50 3.44
CA ILE A 496 -9.91 -7.77 2.62
C ILE A 496 -9.16 -6.47 2.40
N THR A 497 -7.94 -6.39 2.93
CA THR A 497 -7.00 -5.32 2.61
C THR A 497 -6.04 -5.77 1.51
N PHE A 498 -5.90 -4.98 0.46
CA PHE A 498 -5.05 -5.32 -0.69
C PHE A 498 -3.61 -4.79 -0.52
N SER A 499 -2.66 -5.45 -1.21
CA SER A 499 -1.25 -5.04 -1.36
C SER A 499 -0.79 -4.93 -2.82
N ASP A 500 -1.72 -5.11 -3.76
CA ASP A 500 -1.44 -5.12 -5.19
C ASP A 500 -1.10 -3.71 -5.73
N LEU A 501 -0.29 -3.69 -6.80
CA LEU A 501 0.11 -2.48 -7.51
C LEU A 501 -0.19 -2.66 -9.00
N TYR A 502 -0.98 -1.74 -9.55
CA TYR A 502 -1.30 -1.70 -10.98
C TYR A 502 -0.86 -0.39 -11.63
N ALA A 503 -0.63 -0.44 -12.93
CA ALA A 503 -0.38 0.73 -13.77
C ALA A 503 -1.29 0.76 -15.00
N ILE A 504 -1.86 1.92 -15.31
CA ILE A 504 -2.74 2.16 -16.46
C ILE A 504 -2.25 3.39 -17.24
N ASP A 505 -1.96 3.23 -18.53
CA ASP A 505 -1.65 4.36 -19.42
C ASP A 505 -2.95 5.13 -19.73
N LEU A 506 -3.04 6.38 -19.25
CA LEU A 506 -4.26 7.21 -19.39
C LEU A 506 -4.48 7.74 -20.81
N GLY A 507 -3.47 7.67 -21.69
CA GLY A 507 -3.58 8.07 -23.09
C GLY A 507 -4.06 6.92 -23.97
N LYS A 508 -3.48 5.74 -23.77
CA LYS A 508 -3.78 4.53 -24.56
C LYS A 508 -4.97 3.77 -24.02
N LEU A 509 -5.09 3.65 -22.70
CA LEU A 509 -6.05 2.79 -22.00
C LEU A 509 -5.99 1.34 -22.52
N ASP A 510 -4.81 0.87 -22.88
CA ASP A 510 -4.55 -0.42 -23.56
C ASP A 510 -4.46 -1.61 -22.60
N GLY A 511 -5.10 -1.49 -21.44
CA GLY A 511 -5.14 -2.52 -20.40
C GLY A 511 -4.53 -2.04 -19.08
N VAL A 512 -4.59 -2.93 -18.10
CA VAL A 512 -4.06 -2.76 -16.75
C VAL A 512 -2.81 -3.60 -16.63
N LYS A 513 -1.66 -2.96 -16.41
CA LYS A 513 -0.40 -3.64 -16.13
C LYS A 513 -0.39 -4.05 -14.66
N GLU A 514 -0.29 -5.34 -14.41
CA GLU A 514 -0.14 -5.91 -13.08
C GLU A 514 1.34 -5.85 -12.68
N LEU A 515 1.72 -4.82 -11.91
CA LEU A 515 3.11 -4.64 -11.48
C LEU A 515 3.46 -5.54 -10.30
N PHE A 516 2.48 -5.74 -9.42
CA PHE A 516 2.53 -6.69 -8.32
C PHE A 516 1.10 -7.11 -7.96
N TYR A 517 0.90 -8.41 -7.76
CA TYR A 517 -0.36 -8.97 -7.32
C TYR A 517 -0.09 -10.19 -6.46
N VAL A 518 -0.85 -10.29 -5.38
CA VAL A 518 -0.96 -11.48 -4.56
C VAL A 518 -2.43 -11.68 -4.34
N GLU A 519 -2.92 -12.88 -4.60
CA GLU A 519 -4.31 -13.21 -4.35
C GLU A 519 -4.61 -13.04 -2.85
N PRO A 520 -5.58 -12.19 -2.48
CA PRO A 520 -5.88 -11.96 -1.08
C PRO A 520 -6.42 -13.24 -0.42
N PRO A 521 -6.09 -13.49 0.86
CA PRO A 521 -6.72 -14.55 1.62
C PRO A 521 -8.24 -14.41 1.57
N ASN A 522 -8.94 -15.54 1.51
CA ASN A 522 -10.41 -15.61 1.52
C ASN A 522 -11.12 -14.95 0.33
N TRP A 523 -10.40 -14.53 -0.73
CA TRP A 523 -11.06 -14.03 -1.94
C TRP A 523 -12.04 -15.06 -2.53
N ASN A 524 -11.63 -16.33 -2.63
CA ASN A 524 -12.49 -17.40 -3.17
C ASN A 524 -13.77 -17.63 -2.34
N VAL A 525 -13.71 -17.48 -1.02
CA VAL A 525 -14.88 -17.59 -0.13
C VAL A 525 -15.91 -16.49 -0.43
N THR A 526 -15.44 -15.31 -0.85
CA THR A 526 -16.35 -14.24 -1.28
C THR A 526 -17.01 -14.51 -2.63
N VAL A 527 -16.47 -15.41 -3.46
CA VAL A 527 -16.99 -15.72 -4.80
C VAL A 527 -17.96 -16.89 -4.80
N GLU A 528 -17.68 -17.98 -4.05
CA GLU A 528 -18.52 -19.19 -4.04
C GLU A 528 -19.92 -18.95 -3.45
N GLU A 529 -20.07 -18.10 -2.42
CA GLU A 529 -21.39 -17.78 -1.86
C GLU A 529 -22.27 -16.90 -2.79
N SER A 530 -21.72 -16.31 -3.86
CA SER A 530 -22.51 -15.56 -4.84
C SER A 530 -23.22 -16.46 -5.85
N ASP A 531 -22.62 -17.61 -6.18
CA ASP A 531 -23.15 -18.50 -7.22
C ASP A 531 -24.28 -19.40 -6.69
N GLU A 532 -24.33 -19.67 -5.38
CA GLU A 532 -25.42 -20.45 -4.77
C GLU A 532 -26.77 -19.70 -4.67
N ASN A 533 -26.80 -18.39 -4.96
CA ASN A 533 -28.02 -17.56 -4.88
C ASN A 533 -28.61 -17.19 -6.25
N MET A 534 -28.14 -17.80 -7.35
CA MET A 534 -28.60 -17.48 -8.72
C MET A 534 -29.33 -18.62 -9.45
N ASP A 535 -29.84 -19.63 -8.73
CA ASP A 535 -30.68 -20.70 -9.30
C ASP A 535 -31.88 -21.02 -8.38
N SER A 536 -32.81 -20.09 -8.28
CA SER A 536 -34.22 -20.36 -7.92
C SER A 536 -34.98 -19.06 -8.05
N ASP A 537 -35.64 -18.86 -9.19
CA ASP A 537 -36.93 -18.15 -9.31
C ASP A 537 -37.35 -18.24 -10.78
N SER A 538 -37.86 -19.41 -11.15
CA SER A 538 -38.73 -19.59 -12.31
C SER A 538 -40.10 -20.00 -11.77
N ASP A 539 -40.85 -19.02 -11.27
CA ASP A 539 -42.28 -19.15 -11.04
C ASP A 539 -42.97 -19.25 -12.42
N GLU A 540 -43.35 -20.47 -12.81
CA GLU A 540 -44.35 -20.68 -13.86
C GLU A 540 -45.73 -20.69 -13.19
N ASP A 541 -46.43 -19.56 -13.35
CA ASP A 541 -47.88 -19.48 -13.20
C ASP A 541 -48.54 -20.31 -14.31
N GLU A 542 -49.13 -21.46 -13.99
CA GLU A 542 -50.09 -22.14 -14.87
C GLU A 542 -51.47 -22.18 -14.20
N ASP A 543 -52.37 -21.38 -14.77
CA ASP A 543 -53.80 -21.32 -14.46
C ASP A 543 -54.49 -22.66 -14.79
N GLU A 544 -55.30 -23.11 -13.84
CA GLU A 544 -56.19 -24.26 -13.93
C GLU A 544 -57.34 -24.01 -14.91
N ASP A 545 -57.52 -24.90 -15.90
CA ASP A 545 -58.82 -25.16 -16.52
C ASP A 545 -59.06 -26.68 -16.53
N GLU A 546 -60.02 -27.09 -15.70
CA GLU A 546 -60.58 -28.44 -15.62
C GLU A 546 -61.47 -28.71 -16.84
N ASP A 547 -61.31 -29.87 -17.49
CA ASP A 547 -62.45 -30.55 -18.12
C ASP A 547 -62.24 -32.08 -18.05
N MET A 548 -63.17 -32.70 -17.33
CA MET A 548 -63.32 -34.14 -17.10
C MET A 548 -64.15 -34.77 -18.21
N GLU A 549 -63.68 -35.86 -18.83
CA GLU A 549 -64.55 -36.85 -19.50
C GLU A 549 -63.86 -38.24 -19.59
N ASP A 550 -64.20 -39.06 -18.59
CA ASP A 550 -64.69 -40.44 -18.60
C ASP A 550 -64.11 -41.61 -19.45
N GLU A 551 -64.04 -42.74 -18.73
CA GLU A 551 -64.19 -44.17 -19.07
C GLU A 551 -63.19 -44.95 -19.95
N GLY A 552 -62.71 -46.09 -19.40
CA GLY A 552 -62.41 -47.27 -20.23
C GLY A 552 -61.29 -48.23 -19.83
N ASP A 553 -61.51 -49.00 -18.75
CA ASP A 553 -61.25 -50.46 -18.63
C ASP A 553 -59.82 -51.11 -18.71
N ALA A 554 -59.72 -52.16 -17.89
CA ALA A 554 -58.98 -53.41 -18.07
C ALA A 554 -57.54 -53.61 -17.53
N MET A 555 -57.47 -54.73 -16.81
CA MET A 555 -56.45 -55.30 -15.92
C MET A 555 -55.30 -56.04 -16.66
N SER A 556 -54.17 -56.18 -15.94
CA SER A 556 -53.22 -57.32 -15.93
C SER A 556 -52.17 -57.47 -17.04
N THR A 557 -50.88 -57.50 -16.66
CA THR A 557 -50.07 -58.73 -16.54
C THR A 557 -48.60 -58.42 -16.19
N VAL A 558 -48.00 -59.38 -15.49
CA VAL A 558 -46.64 -59.42 -14.95
C VAL A 558 -45.68 -59.98 -15.99
N THR A 559 -44.44 -59.49 -16.10
CA THR A 559 -43.19 -60.30 -16.12
C THR A 559 -41.90 -59.47 -16.33
N ASP A 560 -40.93 -59.80 -15.47
CA ASP A 560 -39.48 -59.93 -15.67
C ASP A 560 -38.52 -58.71 -15.79
N THR A 561 -37.60 -58.69 -14.81
CA THR A 561 -36.30 -58.00 -14.72
C THR A 561 -35.23 -58.75 -15.56
N PRO A 562 -33.91 -58.38 -15.66
CA PRO A 562 -33.14 -57.35 -14.93
C PRO A 562 -32.10 -56.52 -15.74
N SER A 563 -31.45 -55.62 -15.00
CA SER A 563 -30.28 -54.76 -15.23
C SER A 563 -29.07 -55.35 -15.98
N LEU A 564 -28.36 -54.50 -16.74
CA LEU A 564 -26.96 -54.69 -17.14
C LEU A 564 -26.25 -53.34 -17.39
N ALA A 565 -25.19 -53.11 -16.62
CA ALA A 565 -24.18 -52.06 -16.81
C ALA A 565 -23.05 -52.52 -17.75
N LYS A 566 -22.36 -51.59 -18.46
CA LYS A 566 -20.96 -51.71 -18.93
C LYS A 566 -20.39 -50.44 -19.62
N SER A 567 -19.54 -49.70 -18.90
CA SER A 567 -18.10 -49.40 -19.11
C SER A 567 -17.46 -49.00 -20.48
N ILE A 568 -16.67 -47.88 -20.43
CA ILE A 568 -15.26 -47.62 -20.93
C ILE A 568 -15.07 -47.31 -22.46
N PRO A 569 -13.98 -46.64 -23.02
CA PRO A 569 -12.74 -45.96 -22.50
C PRO A 569 -12.31 -44.59 -23.12
N THR A 570 -11.29 -43.96 -22.50
CA THR A 570 -10.29 -42.99 -23.02
C THR A 570 -9.03 -43.67 -23.62
N PRO A 571 -8.19 -42.97 -24.42
CA PRO A 571 -6.81 -43.38 -24.67
C PRO A 571 -5.74 -42.37 -24.24
N SER A 572 -4.63 -42.90 -23.72
CA SER A 572 -3.36 -42.23 -23.40
C SER A 572 -2.28 -42.60 -24.43
N THR A 573 -1.26 -41.76 -24.62
CA THR A 573 -0.04 -42.16 -25.34
C THR A 573 1.18 -41.53 -24.70
N GLU A 574 2.15 -42.37 -24.37
CA GLU A 574 3.44 -42.09 -23.73
C GLU A 574 4.55 -42.23 -24.78
N ARG A 575 5.61 -41.40 -24.72
CA ARG A 575 6.87 -41.64 -25.47
C ARG A 575 8.12 -41.32 -24.65
N THR A 576 9.11 -42.18 -24.90
CA THR A 576 10.35 -42.57 -24.21
C THR A 576 11.55 -41.61 -24.38
N ILE A 577 12.51 -41.68 -23.44
CA ILE A 577 13.82 -40.97 -23.38
C ILE A 577 14.98 -41.88 -23.89
N PRO A 578 16.09 -41.34 -24.46
CA PRO A 578 17.38 -42.05 -24.62
C PRO A 578 18.58 -41.46 -23.80
N PRO A 579 19.70 -42.20 -23.59
CA PRO A 579 20.81 -41.83 -22.67
C PRO A 579 22.16 -41.47 -23.40
N PRO A 580 23.38 -41.39 -22.79
CA PRO A 580 24.16 -40.14 -22.61
C PRO A 580 25.60 -40.09 -23.24
N SER A 581 26.32 -38.94 -23.03
CA SER A 581 27.79 -38.65 -23.08
C SER A 581 28.31 -37.72 -24.21
N PRO A 582 29.48 -37.02 -24.09
CA PRO A 582 30.31 -36.61 -22.94
C PRO A 582 30.65 -35.08 -22.88
N ALA A 583 31.45 -34.70 -21.88
CA ALA A 583 31.82 -33.34 -21.45
C ALA A 583 32.58 -32.45 -22.46
N ALA A 584 32.39 -31.12 -22.31
CA ALA A 584 33.38 -30.08 -22.58
C ALA A 584 33.18 -28.93 -21.56
N GLU A 585 34.27 -28.57 -20.89
CA GLU A 585 34.38 -27.62 -19.77
C GLU A 585 34.21 -26.15 -20.22
N GLU A 586 33.42 -25.38 -19.47
CA GLU A 586 33.39 -23.91 -19.42
C GLU A 586 33.15 -23.49 -17.94
N PRO A 587 33.64 -22.32 -17.50
CA PRO A 587 34.14 -22.11 -16.15
C PRO A 587 33.07 -21.82 -15.08
N GLU A 588 33.40 -22.22 -13.84
CA GLU A 588 32.64 -22.02 -12.59
C GLU A 588 32.12 -20.58 -12.37
N PRO A 589 30.82 -20.40 -12.05
CA PRO A 589 30.31 -19.17 -11.44
C PRO A 589 30.23 -19.28 -9.91
N ASP A 590 30.57 -18.16 -9.26
CA ASP A 590 30.63 -17.89 -7.81
C ASP A 590 29.58 -18.60 -6.93
N SER A 591 30.07 -19.16 -5.82
CA SER A 591 29.38 -20.03 -4.84
C SER A 591 28.39 -19.33 -3.90
N SER A 592 27.53 -18.43 -4.39
CA SER A 592 26.57 -17.68 -3.56
C SER A 592 25.07 -17.89 -3.88
N THR A 593 24.66 -19.03 -4.47
CA THR A 593 23.36 -19.11 -5.15
C THR A 593 22.42 -20.29 -4.80
N LEU A 594 22.36 -20.75 -3.54
CA LEU A 594 21.27 -21.68 -3.11
C LEU A 594 20.50 -21.29 -1.85
N ALA A 595 21.02 -20.40 -0.99
CA ALA A 595 20.26 -19.84 0.14
C ALA A 595 19.05 -18.97 -0.28
N SER A 596 18.84 -18.75 -1.57
CA SER A 596 17.83 -17.86 -2.15
C SER A 596 16.57 -18.55 -2.71
N GLN A 597 16.45 -19.88 -2.64
CA GLN A 597 15.36 -20.58 -3.35
C GLN A 597 14.21 -21.11 -2.47
N ASP A 598 14.45 -21.45 -1.19
CA ASP A 598 13.38 -21.91 -0.30
C ASP A 598 13.25 -20.99 0.91
N ASN A 599 12.04 -20.46 1.17
CA ASN A 599 11.70 -19.58 2.31
C ASN A 599 11.79 -20.28 3.69
N LEU A 600 12.58 -21.35 3.83
CA LEU A 600 12.76 -22.12 5.04
C LEU A 600 13.89 -21.51 5.90
N PRO A 601 13.76 -21.50 7.24
CA PRO A 601 14.83 -21.05 8.12
C PRO A 601 16.15 -21.79 7.86
N PHE A 602 17.25 -21.05 7.67
CA PHE A 602 18.58 -21.61 7.36
C PHE A 602 19.52 -21.56 8.60
N PRO A 603 20.27 -22.63 8.88
CA PRO A 603 21.33 -22.67 9.91
C PRO A 603 22.42 -21.63 9.67
N ARG A 604 22.88 -20.92 10.71
CA ARG A 604 24.05 -20.05 10.58
C ARG A 604 25.35 -20.86 10.72
N PRO A 605 26.46 -20.45 10.07
CA PRO A 605 27.77 -21.03 10.32
C PRO A 605 28.12 -21.01 11.81
N PHE A 606 28.68 -22.11 12.32
CA PHE A 606 29.07 -22.33 13.72
C PHE A 606 27.90 -22.29 14.73
N GLU A 607 26.64 -22.30 14.27
CA GLU A 607 25.47 -22.42 15.14
C GLU A 607 25.38 -23.87 15.68
N SER A 608 24.87 -24.07 16.89
CA SER A 608 24.53 -25.42 17.35
C SER A 608 23.10 -25.73 16.96
N ARG A 609 22.78 -27.02 16.72
CA ARG A 609 21.41 -27.46 16.43
C ARG A 609 20.38 -26.96 17.44
N ALA A 610 20.74 -26.93 18.73
CA ALA A 610 19.87 -26.43 19.79
C ALA A 610 19.64 -24.91 19.66
N THR A 611 20.67 -24.15 19.28
CA THR A 611 20.57 -22.69 19.08
C THR A 611 19.72 -22.35 17.86
N PHE A 612 19.89 -23.10 16.77
CA PHE A 612 19.09 -22.98 15.56
C PHE A 612 17.61 -23.22 15.81
N PHE A 613 17.26 -24.32 16.48
CA PHE A 613 15.88 -24.61 16.83
C PHE A 613 15.28 -23.51 17.71
N ASN A 614 15.99 -23.07 18.76
CA ASN A 614 15.46 -22.03 19.65
C ASN A 614 15.19 -20.70 18.94
N ARG A 615 16.00 -20.34 17.94
CA ARG A 615 15.82 -19.13 17.13
C ARG A 615 14.64 -19.24 16.16
N THR A 616 14.42 -20.42 15.60
CA THR A 616 13.48 -20.65 14.48
C THR A 616 12.20 -21.39 14.91
N SER A 617 12.07 -21.76 16.19
CA SER A 617 10.98 -22.58 16.71
C SER A 617 9.60 -22.00 16.43
N GLN A 618 9.47 -20.67 16.47
CA GLN A 618 8.22 -19.98 16.20
C GLN A 618 7.89 -19.95 14.70
N ASP A 619 8.90 -19.81 13.84
CA ASP A 619 8.74 -19.87 12.38
C ASP A 619 8.26 -21.26 11.95
N TRP A 620 8.84 -22.33 12.50
CA TRP A 620 8.41 -23.71 12.26
C TRP A 620 7.00 -24.01 12.78
N GLN A 621 6.63 -23.49 13.95
CA GLN A 621 5.26 -23.63 14.48
C GLN A 621 4.24 -22.90 13.58
N ASN A 622 4.55 -21.68 13.15
CA ASN A 622 3.69 -20.90 12.25
C ASN A 622 3.51 -21.60 10.89
N MET A 623 4.56 -22.18 10.33
CA MET A 623 4.47 -22.95 9.09
C MET A 623 3.59 -24.20 9.22
N ILE A 624 3.63 -24.90 10.37
CA ILE A 624 2.76 -26.06 10.64
C ILE A 624 1.29 -25.62 10.74
N ILE A 625 1.03 -24.51 11.44
CA ILE A 625 -0.33 -23.95 11.58
C ILE A 625 -0.86 -23.51 10.20
N GLN A 626 -0.03 -22.81 9.42
CA GLN A 626 -0.38 -22.36 8.08
C GLN A 626 -0.63 -23.53 7.12
N LYS A 627 0.17 -24.61 7.20
CA LYS A 627 -0.03 -25.81 6.38
C LYS A 627 -1.32 -26.57 6.73
N GLN A 628 -1.78 -26.47 7.98
CA GLN A 628 -3.04 -27.05 8.44
C GLN A 628 -4.27 -26.16 8.11
N SER A 629 -4.10 -24.84 7.98
CA SER A 629 -5.18 -23.91 7.63
C SER A 629 -5.63 -23.98 6.17
N TYR A 630 -4.86 -24.62 5.28
CA TYR A 630 -5.28 -24.88 3.89
C TYR A 630 -6.41 -25.92 3.75
N GLY A 631 -6.80 -26.60 4.84
CA GLY A 631 -7.86 -27.61 4.85
C GLY A 631 -9.19 -27.12 5.45
N GLY A 632 -9.73 -25.98 5.03
CA GLY A 632 -11.09 -25.53 5.36
C GLY A 632 -11.40 -25.22 6.85
N ALA A 633 -12.15 -24.15 7.11
CA ALA A 633 -12.41 -23.65 8.48
C ALA A 633 -13.06 -24.69 9.43
N ALA A 634 -13.89 -25.61 8.90
CA ALA A 634 -14.57 -26.64 9.69
C ALA A 634 -13.63 -27.76 10.18
N GLN A 635 -12.54 -28.04 9.46
CA GLN A 635 -11.56 -29.06 9.84
C GLN A 635 -10.48 -28.48 10.77
N VAL A 636 -10.16 -27.19 10.60
CA VAL A 636 -9.22 -26.44 11.45
C VAL A 636 -9.75 -26.31 12.89
N ALA A 637 -11.05 -26.09 13.08
CA ALA A 637 -11.67 -26.05 14.41
C ALA A 637 -11.66 -27.41 15.12
N ALA A 638 -11.82 -28.51 14.38
CA ALA A 638 -11.78 -29.87 14.93
C ALA A 638 -10.35 -30.36 15.23
N ILE A 639 -9.36 -29.99 14.42
CA ILE A 639 -7.96 -30.41 14.57
C ILE A 639 -7.18 -29.53 15.57
N SER A 640 -7.48 -28.22 15.60
CA SER A 640 -6.90 -27.29 16.59
C SER A 640 -7.35 -27.60 18.02
N ALA A 641 -8.49 -28.27 18.20
CA ALA A 641 -8.98 -28.70 19.50
C ALA A 641 -8.23 -29.93 20.06
N GLU A 642 -7.56 -30.71 19.20
CA GLU A 642 -6.91 -31.98 19.59
C GLU A 642 -5.39 -31.89 19.75
N GLN A 643 -4.69 -30.98 19.06
CA GLN A 643 -3.22 -30.88 19.15
C GLN A 643 -2.79 -29.97 20.30
N THR A 644 -2.24 -30.54 21.37
CA THR A 644 -1.66 -29.76 22.47
C THR A 644 -0.39 -29.01 22.02
N ILE A 645 -0.11 -27.84 22.62
CA ILE A 645 1.10 -27.01 22.38
C ILE A 645 2.41 -27.83 22.42
N LYS A 646 2.42 -28.92 23.18
CA LYS A 646 3.55 -29.85 23.29
C LYS A 646 3.82 -30.63 22.00
N GLU A 647 2.78 -30.97 21.24
CA GLU A 647 2.88 -31.72 19.98
C GLU A 647 3.30 -30.82 18.82
N LEU A 648 2.80 -29.57 18.76
CA LEU A 648 3.25 -28.58 17.79
C LEU A 648 4.74 -28.27 17.94
N ARG A 649 5.22 -28.12 19.17
CA ARG A 649 6.66 -27.93 19.44
C ARG A 649 7.50 -29.16 19.07
N LYS A 650 6.95 -30.37 19.22
CA LYS A 650 7.63 -31.61 18.83
C LYS A 650 7.77 -31.71 17.32
N LYS A 651 6.70 -31.46 16.56
CA LYS A 651 6.72 -31.44 15.08
C LYS A 651 7.63 -30.34 14.55
N ALA A 652 7.59 -29.15 15.15
CA ALA A 652 8.50 -28.05 14.80
C ALA A 652 9.97 -28.40 15.04
N PHE A 653 10.25 -29.17 16.10
CA PHE A 653 11.61 -29.67 16.37
C PHE A 653 12.07 -30.68 15.33
N GLU A 654 11.22 -31.63 14.95
CA GLU A 654 11.52 -32.62 13.91
C GLU A 654 11.81 -31.95 12.56
N MET A 655 11.01 -30.96 12.14
CA MET A 655 11.23 -30.22 10.88
C MET A 655 12.51 -29.37 10.92
N ALA A 656 12.81 -28.73 12.05
CA ALA A 656 14.05 -27.98 12.22
C ALA A 656 15.27 -28.92 12.24
N GLU A 657 15.14 -30.11 12.82
CA GLU A 657 16.21 -31.11 12.86
C GLU A 657 16.51 -31.66 11.47
N GLU A 658 15.49 -31.98 10.68
CA GLU A 658 15.63 -32.40 9.28
C GLU A 658 16.34 -31.32 8.45
N ARG A 659 15.85 -30.07 8.51
CA ARG A 659 16.47 -28.95 7.80
C ARG A 659 17.91 -28.67 8.25
N TRP A 660 18.23 -28.90 9.53
CA TRP A 660 19.58 -28.75 10.06
C TRP A 660 20.55 -29.74 9.42
N TRP A 661 20.11 -30.97 9.18
CA TRP A 661 20.94 -31.99 8.53
C TRP A 661 21.02 -31.79 7.01
N ASP A 662 19.90 -31.44 6.37
CA ASP A 662 19.85 -31.20 4.92
C ASP A 662 20.81 -30.10 4.47
N CYS A 663 20.96 -29.04 5.28
CA CYS A 663 21.86 -27.93 4.97
C CYS A 663 23.26 -28.08 5.58
N ARG A 664 23.58 -29.19 6.26
CA ARG A 664 24.82 -29.26 7.06
C ARG A 664 26.08 -29.22 6.20
N GLU A 665 26.07 -29.87 5.05
CA GLU A 665 27.22 -29.88 4.13
C GLU A 665 27.51 -28.47 3.59
N GLU A 666 26.47 -27.72 3.23
CA GLU A 666 26.58 -26.33 2.77
C GLU A 666 27.05 -25.39 3.89
N VAL A 667 26.52 -25.57 5.10
CA VAL A 667 26.92 -24.78 6.28
C VAL A 667 28.36 -25.09 6.67
N THR A 668 28.81 -26.34 6.57
CA THR A 668 30.21 -26.72 6.82
C THR A 668 31.15 -26.14 5.77
N ARG A 669 30.76 -26.07 4.49
CA ARG A 669 31.54 -25.35 3.48
C ARG A 669 31.69 -23.86 3.81
N LEU A 670 30.62 -23.22 4.29
CA LEU A 670 30.66 -21.83 4.75
C LEU A 670 31.50 -21.66 6.04
N GLU A 671 31.49 -22.65 6.94
CA GLU A 671 32.35 -22.66 8.13
C GLU A 671 33.83 -22.78 7.72
N ASP A 672 34.16 -23.66 6.77
CA ASP A 672 35.53 -23.84 6.25
C ASP A 672 36.04 -22.57 5.54
N GLU A 673 35.22 -21.93 4.70
CA GLU A 673 35.55 -20.64 4.05
C GLU A 673 35.79 -19.52 5.09
N LEU A 674 35.02 -19.50 6.18
CA LEU A 674 35.19 -18.54 7.27
C LEU A 674 36.42 -18.86 8.14
N GLU A 675 36.75 -20.13 8.33
CA GLU A 675 37.97 -20.58 9.00
C GLU A 675 39.23 -20.25 8.20
N GLU A 676 39.21 -20.43 6.87
CA GLU A 676 40.28 -19.98 5.97
C GLU A 676 40.46 -18.45 6.01
N GLY A 677 39.36 -17.71 6.23
CA GLY A 677 39.35 -16.28 6.53
C GLY A 677 39.79 -15.89 7.95
N GLY A 678 40.17 -16.86 8.79
CA GLY A 678 40.66 -16.65 10.16
C GLY A 678 39.56 -16.54 11.24
N VAL A 679 38.33 -16.95 10.95
CA VAL A 679 37.18 -16.91 11.87
C VAL A 679 36.79 -18.35 12.27
N GLY A 680 37.39 -18.87 13.34
CA GLY A 680 37.15 -20.25 13.81
C GLY A 680 36.05 -20.43 14.86
N GLU A 681 35.42 -19.35 15.38
CA GLU A 681 34.31 -19.48 16.32
C GLU A 681 33.49 -18.17 16.45
N ILE A 682 32.16 -18.26 16.36
CA ILE A 682 31.27 -17.12 16.69
C ILE A 682 31.04 -17.12 18.20
N VAL A 683 31.93 -16.45 18.93
CA VAL A 683 31.73 -16.19 20.36
C VAL A 683 30.61 -15.15 20.52
N SER A 684 29.50 -15.55 21.13
CA SER A 684 28.45 -14.65 21.61
C SER A 684 29.06 -13.52 22.44
N MET A 685 28.73 -12.27 22.12
CA MET A 685 29.20 -11.04 22.81
C MET A 685 28.90 -10.99 24.32
N ALA A 686 28.23 -12.01 24.88
CA ALA A 686 28.04 -12.19 26.32
C ALA A 686 29.29 -12.71 27.07
N ASP A 687 30.26 -13.34 26.40
CA ASP A 687 31.34 -14.10 27.09
C ASP A 687 32.74 -13.48 27.03
N ARG A 688 32.94 -12.33 26.38
CA ARG A 688 34.27 -11.67 26.32
C ARG A 688 34.47 -10.64 27.44
N GLY A 689 35.10 -11.07 28.53
CA GLY A 689 35.61 -10.20 29.59
C GLY A 689 37.09 -10.46 29.90
N ALA A 690 37.95 -9.53 29.44
CA ALA A 690 39.31 -9.20 29.90
C ALA A 690 40.38 -10.33 30.03
N ASP A 691 41.34 -10.36 29.09
CA ASP A 691 42.77 -10.04 29.29
C ASP A 691 43.64 -10.70 28.20
N ALA A 692 44.32 -9.90 27.37
CA ALA A 692 45.57 -10.22 26.66
C ALA A 692 45.93 -9.06 25.71
N GLY A 693 47.02 -8.35 26.00
CA GLY A 693 47.43 -7.13 25.32
C GLY A 693 48.50 -7.30 24.23
N VAL A 694 48.71 -6.17 23.55
CA VAL A 694 49.96 -5.60 23.01
C VAL A 694 50.92 -6.52 22.22
N GLY A 695 51.03 -6.23 20.91
CA GLY A 695 52.21 -6.55 20.09
C GLY A 695 52.46 -5.44 19.07
N ARG A 696 53.65 -4.84 19.09
CA ARG A 696 54.08 -3.63 18.34
C ARG A 696 55.20 -4.03 17.36
N ARG A 697 55.19 -3.46 16.14
CA ARG A 697 56.26 -3.38 15.11
C ARG A 697 56.79 -4.70 14.52
N ARG A 698 56.64 -4.86 13.20
CA ARG A 698 57.62 -4.38 12.22
C ARG A 698 56.93 -4.08 10.90
#